data_AF-A0A835AZR2-F1
#
_entry.id   AF-A0A835AZR2-F1
#
_cell.length_a   1.000
_cell.length_b   1.000
_cell.length_c   1.000
_cell.angle_alpha   90.00
_cell.angle_beta   90.00
_cell.angle_gamma   90.00
#
_symmetry.space_group_name_H-M   'P 1'
#
loop_
_entity.id
_entity.type
_entity.pdbx_description
1 polymer ?
#
loop_
_entity_poly.entity_id
_entity_poly.type
_entity_poly.pdbx_seq_one_letter_code
_entity_poly.pdbx_strand_id
1 'polypeptide(L)'
;MRSSSAGAAGAPLLLHGDLDLTIHEARGLPNMDLLSTFLRSLCLCPPALKKTTTLPSRSLPNNDDDASHHHHRHRRRRKHQPHGHRMLPTSDAYVKIMATGGSHHQSTLARTFVFRNSEAPKWEVTFLLHLAHHAARLEFHVKDADPFGSDLIGVASLPAAAVLATAGNPSRSEWWLELVRPDDRRGGPPKPAAGSAAAIRISARFIPAGSTPSPWRSGGGGIPAYFPARRGCDVRLYQDADVAVGGEVGGVPGVFEPGRCWEDMCLAVLGAQHLVYVAGWSVDTRVRLLRQAMSPEMEAKAAEVWELGGVKVENMSLGELLKYKSQEGVRVLLLVWDDKTSHDTFFIKTRGVMRTHDEDTKRFFRDSSGEINGECVAAVQVVGTLYTHHQKCVLVDTPASETTRRVTAFLGGLDLCAGRYDTPGHTLFHGLHTVFHGDVYNPTFPGDDAANKGPRQPWHDMHCRLDGPAAYDVLENFEQRWRKTKKLHMREVLSFRNKNKKTRWKEDDLLKLDRISWILSPSKPPPPLSDTAAAGNEDDDEQLALQVRQEHDPERWHAQVFRSVDGGSLKRFPRPWDKEQMMRHHLVCDKNLTVEQSIHTAYVSAIRSAERFVYVENQYFIGSSYAWPSYGHPGAANLVPMEIALKVAGKIHAGEPFAAYVVIPMWPEGDPRSAPAQEILFWQYQTMEMMYKTVAAAIKDGAHPQQYLNFYCLGNRETPPDAVAAGDGDDDMTSAPAAARRNGRFMVYVHSKGMIVDDEYAIVGSANINQRSLAGSRDTEIAVGAYQPEHHLAGDGRRRPGGGKVFGYRMSLWEEHLGRETMARWPEVVRRPESRECVGLVNGVARENWESYVAVEGRGGAMRGHLMRYPVVVGVDGSVGPLQGYETFPDVGGRVLGSPNNLPDYLTM
;
A
#
# COMPACT_ATOMS: atom_id res chain seq x y z
N MET A 1 -32.89 -30.34 32.23
CA MET A 1 -32.53 -29.35 33.27
C MET A 1 -31.94 -28.13 32.57
N ARG A 2 -32.68 -27.01 32.58
CA ARG A 2 -32.22 -25.73 32.04
C ARG A 2 -31.33 -25.07 33.10
N SER A 3 -30.02 -25.00 32.86
CA SER A 3 -29.14 -24.11 33.62
C SER A 3 -29.09 -22.76 32.91
N SER A 4 -29.64 -21.75 33.58
CA SER A 4 -29.37 -20.34 33.31
C SER A 4 -27.87 -20.06 33.42
N SER A 5 -27.21 -19.77 32.29
CA SER A 5 -25.86 -19.21 32.28
C SER A 5 -25.88 -17.79 31.70
N ALA A 6 -26.40 -16.85 32.48
CA ALA A 6 -25.75 -15.54 32.51
C ALA A 6 -24.44 -15.74 33.29
N GLY A 7 -23.40 -16.26 32.63
CA GLY A 7 -22.23 -16.84 33.30
C GLY A 7 -20.91 -16.49 32.62
N ALA A 8 -20.08 -15.74 33.35
CA ALA A 8 -18.65 -15.47 33.17
C ALA A 8 -18.17 -15.03 31.78
N ALA A 9 -17.71 -13.78 31.67
CA ALA A 9 -16.82 -13.39 30.58
C ALA A 9 -15.54 -14.24 30.68
N GLY A 10 -15.38 -15.23 29.80
CA GLY A 10 -14.17 -16.03 29.73
C GLY A 10 -12.94 -15.15 29.50
N ALA A 11 -11.80 -15.56 30.04
CA ALA A 11 -10.54 -14.85 29.85
C ALA A 11 -10.21 -14.72 28.34
N PRO A 12 -9.68 -13.58 27.88
CA PRO A 12 -9.28 -13.41 26.48
C PRO A 12 -8.24 -14.46 26.06
N LEU A 13 -8.48 -15.12 24.92
CA LEU A 13 -7.57 -16.08 24.30
C LEU A 13 -6.92 -15.45 23.07
N LEU A 14 -5.67 -15.83 22.78
CA LEU A 14 -5.01 -15.42 21.55
C LEU A 14 -5.59 -16.17 20.34
N LEU A 15 -6.28 -15.43 19.47
CA LEU A 15 -6.65 -15.89 18.14
C LEU A 15 -5.57 -15.41 17.16
N HIS A 16 -4.58 -16.29 16.89
CA HIS A 16 -3.49 -16.03 15.96
C HIS A 16 -3.50 -17.02 14.79
N GLY A 17 -3.90 -16.54 13.61
CA GLY A 17 -4.12 -17.39 12.44
C GLY A 17 -5.11 -16.79 11.45
N ASP A 18 -5.66 -17.65 10.59
CA ASP A 18 -6.67 -17.29 9.60
C ASP A 18 -8.02 -17.89 9.97
N LEU A 19 -9.07 -17.09 9.87
CA LEU A 19 -10.44 -17.52 10.04
C LEU A 19 -11.15 -17.48 8.69
N ASP A 20 -11.39 -18.65 8.13
CA ASP A 20 -12.23 -18.83 6.95
C ASP A 20 -13.69 -18.87 7.40
N LEU A 21 -14.39 -17.75 7.24
CA LEU A 21 -15.71 -17.47 7.81
C LEU A 21 -16.73 -17.18 6.71
N THR A 22 -17.83 -17.92 6.68
CA THR A 22 -18.99 -17.62 5.84
C THR A 22 -20.14 -17.07 6.69
N ILE A 23 -20.67 -15.92 6.29
CA ILE A 23 -21.94 -15.36 6.78
C ILE A 23 -23.04 -15.74 5.79
N HIS A 24 -23.91 -16.65 6.19
CA HIS A 24 -24.94 -17.21 5.30
C HIS A 24 -26.17 -16.30 5.22
N GLU A 25 -26.93 -16.22 6.32
CA GLU A 25 -28.22 -15.54 6.37
C GLU A 25 -28.57 -15.10 7.79
N ALA A 26 -29.54 -14.20 7.91
CA ALA A 26 -30.24 -13.93 9.16
C ALA A 26 -31.74 -14.12 8.97
N ARG A 27 -32.45 -14.38 10.08
CA ARG A 27 -33.91 -14.54 10.10
C ARG A 27 -34.53 -13.76 11.24
N GLY A 28 -35.80 -13.40 11.08
CA GLY A 28 -36.60 -12.77 12.13
C GLY A 28 -36.13 -11.36 12.49
N LEU A 29 -35.50 -10.63 11.55
CA LEU A 29 -35.09 -9.24 11.80
C LEU A 29 -36.33 -8.33 11.86
N PRO A 30 -36.39 -7.37 12.80
CA PRO A 30 -37.45 -6.38 12.84
C PRO A 30 -37.35 -5.41 11.65
N ASN A 31 -38.49 -4.89 11.19
CA ASN A 31 -38.53 -3.77 10.25
C ASN A 31 -38.15 -2.46 10.94
N MET A 32 -36.98 -1.93 10.62
CA MET A 32 -36.43 -0.69 11.19
C MET A 32 -36.83 0.56 10.37
N ASP A 33 -37.21 0.38 9.11
CA ASP A 33 -37.48 1.46 8.14
C ASP A 33 -38.86 2.12 8.27
N LEU A 34 -39.71 1.66 9.20
CA LEU A 34 -41.06 2.21 9.42
C LEU A 34 -41.02 3.69 9.84
N LEU A 35 -40.04 4.08 10.66
CA LEU A 35 -39.90 5.45 11.17
C LEU A 35 -39.24 6.39 10.13
N SER A 36 -38.25 5.90 9.38
CA SER A 36 -37.60 6.61 8.28
C SER A 36 -38.61 6.93 7.16
N THR A 37 -39.50 5.99 6.88
CA THR A 37 -40.59 6.11 5.90
C THR A 37 -41.64 7.12 6.36
N PHE A 38 -41.97 7.15 7.66
CA PHE A 38 -42.87 8.14 8.24
C PHE A 38 -42.30 9.57 8.14
N LEU A 39 -41.01 9.77 8.45
CA LEU A 39 -40.32 11.07 8.31
C LEU A 39 -40.19 11.51 6.85
N ARG A 40 -39.88 10.61 5.91
CA ARG A 40 -39.90 10.90 4.46
C ARG A 40 -41.28 11.37 3.98
N SER A 41 -42.36 10.79 4.52
CA SER A 41 -43.73 11.18 4.18
C SER A 41 -44.09 12.60 4.66
N LEU A 42 -43.49 13.05 5.77
CA LEU A 42 -43.68 14.39 6.32
C LEU A 42 -42.84 15.46 5.60
N CYS A 43 -41.65 15.12 5.11
CA CYS A 43 -40.74 16.08 4.48
C CYS A 43 -40.93 16.25 2.96
N LEU A 44 -41.65 15.35 2.28
CA LEU A 44 -41.85 15.37 0.81
C LEU A 44 -43.27 15.78 0.36
N CYS A 45 -44.17 16.10 1.29
CA CYS A 45 -45.50 16.62 0.96
C CYS A 45 -45.56 18.14 1.24
N PRO A 46 -45.60 19.02 0.22
CA PRO A 46 -45.99 20.40 0.45
C PRO A 46 -47.49 20.46 0.80
N PRO A 47 -47.93 21.42 1.62
CA PRO A 47 -49.35 21.55 1.97
C PRO A 47 -50.15 21.85 0.69
N ALA A 48 -51.04 20.92 0.32
CA ALA A 48 -51.95 21.11 -0.80
C ALA A 48 -52.95 22.23 -0.49
N LEU A 49 -52.79 23.36 -1.19
CA LEU A 49 -53.79 24.42 -1.26
C LEU A 49 -55.06 23.86 -1.93
N LYS A 50 -56.13 23.78 -1.14
CA LYS A 50 -57.50 23.59 -1.64
C LYS A 50 -57.81 24.68 -2.68
N LYS A 51 -58.07 24.28 -3.93
CA LYS A 51 -58.87 25.07 -4.87
C LYS A 51 -60.03 24.23 -5.36
N THR A 52 -61.20 24.60 -4.86
CA THR A 52 -62.52 24.38 -5.44
C THR A 52 -62.54 24.82 -6.90
N THR A 53 -63.07 23.98 -7.81
CA THR A 53 -64.22 24.32 -8.69
C THR A 53 -64.57 23.15 -9.64
N THR A 54 -65.79 22.63 -9.44
CA THR A 54 -66.80 22.29 -10.45
C THR A 54 -66.38 21.59 -11.76
N LEU A 55 -66.74 20.30 -11.85
CA LEU A 55 -67.09 19.62 -13.10
C LEU A 55 -68.38 20.21 -13.69
N PRO A 56 -68.59 20.06 -15.01
CA PRO A 56 -69.79 19.34 -15.40
C PRO A 56 -69.52 18.22 -16.42
N SER A 57 -70.42 17.26 -16.33
CA SER A 57 -70.60 16.04 -17.12
C SER A 57 -70.57 16.23 -18.64
N ARG A 58 -70.08 15.22 -19.38
CA ARG A 58 -70.85 14.64 -20.49
C ARG A 58 -70.37 13.24 -20.91
N SER A 59 -71.39 12.43 -21.13
CA SER A 59 -71.57 11.10 -21.73
C SER A 59 -70.68 10.67 -22.91
N LEU A 60 -70.41 9.35 -22.94
CA LEU A 60 -70.10 8.49 -24.11
C LEU A 60 -71.22 8.56 -25.20
N PRO A 61 -71.17 7.91 -26.40
CA PRO A 61 -70.22 6.89 -26.93
C PRO A 61 -69.87 6.98 -28.45
N ASN A 62 -69.16 5.95 -28.95
CA ASN A 62 -69.20 5.31 -30.28
C ASN A 62 -68.19 5.63 -31.42
N ASN A 63 -67.57 4.52 -31.84
CA ASN A 63 -67.39 3.94 -33.19
C ASN A 63 -66.26 4.39 -34.15
N ASP A 64 -65.41 3.39 -34.40
CA ASP A 64 -65.09 2.74 -35.69
C ASP A 64 -64.03 3.30 -36.66
N ASP A 65 -63.30 2.30 -37.17
CA ASP A 65 -62.60 2.12 -38.45
C ASP A 65 -61.14 2.58 -38.69
N ASP A 66 -60.25 1.61 -38.45
CA ASP A 66 -59.48 0.82 -39.44
C ASP A 66 -58.29 1.37 -40.27
N ALA A 67 -57.37 0.41 -40.49
CA ALA A 67 -56.37 0.24 -41.56
C ALA A 67 -54.95 0.85 -41.49
N SER A 68 -54.00 -0.07 -41.17
CA SER A 68 -52.72 -0.35 -41.89
C SER A 68 -51.59 0.70 -41.83
N HIS A 69 -50.28 0.45 -41.79
CA HIS A 69 -49.36 -0.67 -42.00
C HIS A 69 -48.08 -0.29 -41.22
N HIS A 70 -47.35 -1.19 -40.54
CA HIS A 70 -45.90 -0.99 -40.37
C HIS A 70 -45.10 -2.26 -40.06
N HIS A 71 -43.93 -2.28 -40.69
CA HIS A 71 -42.95 -3.34 -40.83
C HIS A 71 -42.31 -3.85 -39.52
N HIS A 72 -41.95 -5.13 -39.59
CA HIS A 72 -41.19 -5.90 -38.63
C HIS A 72 -39.88 -5.24 -38.16
N ARG A 73 -39.71 -5.13 -36.83
CA ARG A 73 -38.41 -4.97 -36.17
C ARG A 73 -38.25 -6.06 -35.11
N HIS A 74 -37.23 -6.90 -35.29
CA HIS A 74 -36.79 -7.89 -34.31
C HIS A 74 -36.44 -7.23 -32.97
N ARG A 75 -37.26 -7.49 -31.94
CA ARG A 75 -37.01 -7.12 -30.54
C ARG A 75 -36.11 -8.19 -29.91
N ARG A 76 -34.87 -7.80 -29.57
CA ARG A 76 -34.03 -8.55 -28.61
C ARG A 76 -34.76 -8.68 -27.28
N ARG A 77 -34.95 -9.92 -26.81
CA ARG A 77 -35.49 -10.27 -25.50
C ARG A 77 -34.66 -9.60 -24.39
N ARG A 78 -35.22 -8.57 -23.75
CA ARG A 78 -34.83 -8.17 -22.39
C ARG A 78 -35.37 -9.25 -21.46
N LYS A 79 -34.50 -9.91 -20.68
CA LYS A 79 -34.94 -10.65 -19.48
C LYS A 79 -35.63 -9.63 -18.57
N HIS A 80 -36.92 -9.83 -18.34
CA HIS A 80 -37.75 -9.02 -17.45
C HIS A 80 -37.15 -9.05 -16.03
N GLN A 81 -36.85 -7.86 -15.48
CA GLN A 81 -36.97 -7.66 -14.04
C GLN A 81 -38.46 -7.78 -13.68
N PRO A 82 -38.82 -8.46 -12.58
CA PRO A 82 -40.20 -8.49 -12.13
C PRO A 82 -40.61 -7.07 -11.70
N HIS A 83 -41.53 -6.47 -12.43
CA HIS A 83 -42.21 -5.25 -11.97
C HIS A 83 -43.33 -5.65 -11.01
N GLY A 84 -43.32 -5.07 -9.81
CA GLY A 84 -44.54 -4.49 -9.24
C GLY A 84 -45.30 -5.29 -8.20
N HIS A 85 -44.65 -5.77 -7.14
CA HIS A 85 -45.28 -5.66 -5.82
C HIS A 85 -44.70 -4.44 -5.12
N ARG A 86 -45.58 -3.58 -4.61
CA ARG A 86 -45.24 -2.40 -3.81
C ARG A 86 -44.62 -2.90 -2.50
N MET A 87 -43.32 -3.21 -2.50
CA MET A 87 -42.63 -3.63 -1.28
C MET A 87 -42.69 -2.45 -0.30
N LEU A 88 -43.30 -2.69 0.85
CA LEU A 88 -43.14 -1.82 2.01
C LEU A 88 -41.63 -1.73 2.30
N PRO A 89 -41.08 -0.53 2.54
CA PRO A 89 -39.70 -0.39 3.00
C PRO A 89 -39.50 -1.27 4.24
N THR A 90 -38.46 -2.10 4.18
CA THR A 90 -38.02 -3.01 5.26
C THR A 90 -36.53 -2.84 5.43
N SER A 91 -35.97 -3.33 6.53
CA SER A 91 -34.56 -3.13 6.91
C SER A 91 -33.55 -3.43 5.78
N ASP A 92 -32.61 -2.52 5.60
CA ASP A 92 -31.42 -2.58 4.77
C ASP A 92 -30.24 -3.16 5.60
N ALA A 93 -30.29 -4.46 5.85
CA ALA A 93 -29.41 -5.12 6.83
C ALA A 93 -27.98 -5.40 6.33
N TYR A 94 -27.00 -5.26 7.22
CA TYR A 94 -25.62 -5.74 7.05
C TYR A 94 -25.04 -6.24 8.37
N VAL A 95 -23.94 -6.99 8.30
CA VAL A 95 -23.25 -7.54 9.47
C VAL A 95 -21.86 -6.93 9.59
N LYS A 96 -21.51 -6.49 10.79
CA LYS A 96 -20.16 -6.07 11.18
C LYS A 96 -19.56 -7.11 12.11
N ILE A 97 -18.40 -7.64 11.74
CA ILE A 97 -17.68 -8.68 12.49
C ILE A 97 -16.63 -8.01 13.36
N MET A 98 -16.60 -8.34 14.66
CA MET A 98 -15.74 -7.71 15.65
C MET A 98 -15.01 -8.75 16.50
N ALA A 99 -13.75 -8.50 16.84
CA ALA A 99 -13.06 -9.22 17.91
C ALA A 99 -13.17 -8.41 19.21
N THR A 100 -13.60 -9.06 20.30
CA THR A 100 -13.85 -8.38 21.59
C THR A 100 -13.07 -9.05 22.71
N GLY A 101 -12.14 -8.30 23.32
CA GLY A 101 -11.35 -8.72 24.50
C GLY A 101 -11.89 -8.20 25.84
N GLY A 102 -12.94 -7.37 25.83
CA GLY A 102 -13.54 -6.69 26.99
C GLY A 102 -14.34 -5.45 26.56
N SER A 103 -14.83 -4.64 27.50
CA SER A 103 -15.67 -3.46 27.20
C SER A 103 -14.95 -2.32 26.46
N HIS A 104 -13.61 -2.31 26.45
CA HIS A 104 -12.80 -1.23 25.87
C HIS A 104 -11.90 -1.65 24.70
N HIS A 105 -11.86 -2.95 24.34
CA HIS A 105 -11.01 -3.46 23.25
C HIS A 105 -11.87 -4.19 22.22
N GLN A 106 -12.40 -3.42 21.26
CA GLN A 106 -13.20 -3.92 20.15
C GLN A 106 -12.55 -3.57 18.82
N SER A 107 -12.25 -4.58 18.00
CA SER A 107 -11.65 -4.38 16.67
C SER A 107 -12.61 -4.81 15.58
N THR A 108 -12.86 -3.93 14.62
CA THR A 108 -13.65 -4.31 13.43
C THR A 108 -12.78 -5.12 12.49
N LEU A 109 -13.21 -6.34 12.17
CA LEU A 109 -12.48 -7.25 11.30
C LEU A 109 -12.97 -7.17 9.84
N ALA A 110 -14.29 -7.17 9.64
CA ALA A 110 -14.89 -7.13 8.31
C ALA A 110 -16.37 -6.72 8.36
N ARG A 111 -16.95 -6.47 7.19
CA ARG A 111 -18.36 -6.14 7.01
C ARG A 111 -18.93 -6.85 5.78
N THR A 112 -20.21 -7.22 5.84
CA THR A 112 -20.94 -7.67 4.65
C THR A 112 -21.40 -6.46 3.82
N PHE A 113 -21.87 -6.71 2.60
CA PHE A 113 -22.65 -5.71 1.87
C PHE A 113 -24.04 -5.54 2.49
N VAL A 114 -24.65 -4.38 2.24
CA VAL A 114 -26.02 -4.07 2.64
C VAL A 114 -27.00 -4.84 1.76
N PHE A 115 -27.78 -5.71 2.39
CA PHE A 115 -28.86 -6.44 1.76
C PHE A 115 -30.15 -5.65 1.93
N ARG A 116 -30.67 -5.13 0.83
CA ARG A 116 -31.77 -4.15 0.88
C ARG A 116 -33.13 -4.79 1.07
N ASN A 117 -33.99 -4.12 1.84
CA ASN A 117 -35.40 -4.44 2.00
C ASN A 117 -35.68 -5.92 2.32
N SER A 118 -35.10 -6.41 3.42
CA SER A 118 -35.31 -7.79 3.85
C SER A 118 -35.24 -8.00 5.36
N GLU A 119 -36.26 -8.66 5.92
CA GLU A 119 -36.28 -9.17 7.29
C GLU A 119 -35.59 -10.55 7.43
N ALA A 120 -35.21 -11.16 6.30
CA ALA A 120 -34.52 -12.45 6.22
C ALA A 120 -33.38 -12.41 5.16
N PRO A 121 -32.37 -11.55 5.36
CA PRO A 121 -31.31 -11.33 4.37
C PRO A 121 -30.42 -12.55 4.17
N LYS A 122 -30.01 -12.81 2.93
CA LYS A 122 -29.12 -13.92 2.52
C LYS A 122 -27.83 -13.41 1.90
N TRP A 123 -26.81 -13.19 2.72
CA TRP A 123 -25.52 -12.66 2.28
C TRP A 123 -24.66 -13.71 1.57
N GLU A 124 -24.61 -14.96 2.06
CA GLU A 124 -23.76 -16.05 1.54
C GLU A 124 -22.35 -15.59 1.14
N VAL A 125 -21.70 -14.85 2.03
CA VAL A 125 -20.39 -14.23 1.76
C VAL A 125 -19.33 -14.85 2.65
N THR A 126 -18.20 -15.19 2.05
CA THR A 126 -17.05 -15.76 2.74
C THR A 126 -15.94 -14.73 2.87
N PHE A 127 -15.30 -14.72 4.04
CA PHE A 127 -14.15 -13.90 4.38
C PHE A 127 -12.99 -14.79 4.77
N LEU A 128 -11.79 -14.45 4.30
CA LEU A 128 -10.55 -14.90 4.91
C LEU A 128 -10.08 -13.79 5.85
N LEU A 129 -10.29 -13.97 7.15
CA LEU A 129 -9.92 -12.97 8.16
C LEU A 129 -8.60 -13.33 8.81
N HIS A 130 -7.60 -12.47 8.68
CA HIS A 130 -6.36 -12.57 9.44
C HIS A 130 -6.62 -12.11 10.90
N LEU A 131 -6.24 -12.94 11.87
CA LEU A 131 -6.40 -12.67 13.29
C LEU A 131 -5.03 -12.69 14.00
N ALA A 132 -4.80 -11.67 14.83
CA ALA A 132 -3.70 -11.57 15.79
C ALA A 132 -4.21 -10.88 17.07
N HIS A 133 -5.33 -11.38 17.61
CA HIS A 133 -6.10 -10.67 18.64
C HIS A 133 -6.24 -11.51 19.91
N HIS A 134 -6.03 -10.88 21.07
CA HIS A 134 -6.54 -11.42 22.33
C HIS A 134 -8.03 -11.09 22.43
N ALA A 135 -8.88 -12.10 22.30
CA ALA A 135 -10.33 -11.95 22.30
C ALA A 135 -10.99 -13.00 23.19
N ALA A 136 -12.04 -12.61 23.92
CA ALA A 136 -12.90 -13.55 24.63
C ALA A 136 -13.94 -14.17 23.67
N ARG A 137 -14.36 -13.41 22.65
CA ARG A 137 -15.38 -13.79 21.68
C ARG A 137 -15.25 -12.99 20.38
N LEU A 138 -15.82 -13.53 19.31
CA LEU A 138 -16.17 -12.80 18.09
C LEU A 138 -17.63 -12.37 18.19
N GLU A 139 -17.90 -11.12 17.82
CA GLU A 139 -19.25 -10.57 17.80
C GLU A 139 -19.70 -10.23 16.38
N PHE A 140 -20.96 -10.52 16.09
CA PHE A 140 -21.62 -10.26 14.82
C PHE A 140 -22.72 -9.24 15.05
N HIS A 141 -22.42 -7.98 14.74
CA HIS A 141 -23.34 -6.87 14.93
C HIS A 141 -24.19 -6.75 13.66
N VAL A 142 -25.45 -7.16 13.74
CA VAL A 142 -26.42 -7.00 12.66
C VAL A 142 -26.99 -5.60 12.77
N LYS A 143 -26.87 -4.82 11.70
CA LYS A 143 -27.22 -3.40 11.65
C LYS A 143 -28.10 -3.08 10.46
N ASP A 144 -28.90 -2.04 10.60
CA ASP A 144 -29.68 -1.44 9.54
C ASP A 144 -28.93 -0.24 8.94
N ALA A 145 -28.94 -0.08 7.61
CA ALA A 145 -28.22 0.98 6.93
C ALA A 145 -29.14 2.11 6.45
N ASP A 146 -29.29 3.14 7.28
CA ASP A 146 -30.07 4.33 6.94
C ASP A 146 -29.23 5.44 6.29
N PRO A 147 -29.86 6.36 5.54
CA PRO A 147 -29.17 7.53 4.97
C PRO A 147 -28.49 8.45 5.99
N PHE A 148 -28.90 8.41 7.27
CA PHE A 148 -28.44 9.34 8.33
C PHE A 148 -27.63 8.66 9.45
N GLY A 149 -27.35 7.37 9.34
CA GLY A 149 -26.72 6.59 10.40
C GLY A 149 -27.01 5.11 10.22
N SER A 150 -26.44 4.25 11.07
CA SER A 150 -26.79 2.83 11.06
C SER A 150 -27.26 2.39 12.43
N ASP A 151 -28.45 1.82 12.51
CA ASP A 151 -29.05 1.38 13.76
C ASP A 151 -28.68 -0.07 14.06
N LEU A 152 -28.42 -0.38 15.34
CA LEU A 152 -28.11 -1.74 15.77
C LEU A 152 -29.39 -2.56 15.91
N ILE A 153 -29.51 -3.63 15.12
CA ILE A 153 -30.63 -4.57 15.21
C ILE A 153 -30.42 -5.53 16.39
N GLY A 154 -29.22 -6.13 16.48
CA GLY A 154 -28.81 -7.03 17.54
C GLY A 154 -27.39 -7.57 17.36
N VAL A 155 -26.87 -8.22 18.39
CA VAL A 155 -25.51 -8.81 18.43
C VAL A 155 -25.59 -10.30 18.70
N ALA A 156 -24.90 -11.09 17.89
CA ALA A 156 -24.62 -12.50 18.15
C ALA A 156 -23.15 -12.67 18.58
N SER A 157 -22.84 -13.69 19.37
CA SER A 157 -21.49 -13.94 19.91
C SER A 157 -21.04 -15.38 19.70
N LEU A 158 -19.78 -15.58 19.31
CA LEU A 158 -19.11 -16.86 19.24
C LEU A 158 -17.87 -16.83 20.17
N PRO A 159 -17.79 -17.67 21.22
CA PRO A 159 -16.64 -17.69 22.12
C PRO A 159 -15.33 -18.01 21.39
N ALA A 160 -14.23 -17.37 21.78
CA ALA A 160 -12.91 -17.61 21.18
C ALA A 160 -12.47 -19.08 21.29
N ALA A 161 -12.80 -19.75 22.40
CA ALA A 161 -12.56 -21.18 22.56
C ALA A 161 -13.29 -22.04 21.51
N ALA A 162 -14.50 -21.65 21.11
CA ALA A 162 -15.25 -22.34 20.06
C ALA A 162 -14.61 -22.13 18.68
N VAL A 163 -14.05 -20.95 18.42
CA VAL A 163 -13.27 -20.68 17.20
C VAL A 163 -12.04 -21.57 17.15
N LEU A 164 -11.25 -21.60 18.22
CA LEU A 164 -10.04 -22.44 18.32
C LEU A 164 -10.36 -23.94 18.20
N ALA A 165 -11.50 -24.39 18.73
CA ALA A 165 -11.94 -25.78 18.63
C ALA A 165 -12.23 -26.23 17.18
N THR A 166 -12.38 -25.30 16.22
CA THR A 166 -12.48 -25.67 14.80
C THR A 166 -11.14 -25.96 14.14
N ALA A 167 -10.02 -25.66 14.81
CA ALA A 167 -8.70 -25.90 14.25
C ALA A 167 -8.50 -27.38 13.92
N GLY A 168 -7.90 -27.66 12.77
CA GLY A 168 -7.66 -29.02 12.29
C GLY A 168 -8.87 -29.72 11.66
N ASN A 169 -10.10 -29.18 11.77
CA ASN A 169 -11.26 -29.73 11.06
C ASN A 169 -11.17 -29.39 9.55
N PRO A 170 -11.24 -30.37 8.63
CA PRO A 170 -11.21 -30.09 7.20
C PRO A 170 -12.44 -29.29 6.72
N SER A 171 -13.58 -29.42 7.38
CA SER A 171 -14.83 -28.74 7.04
C SER A 171 -15.12 -27.58 7.99
N ARG A 172 -15.86 -26.56 7.50
CA ARG A 172 -16.35 -25.48 8.37
C ARG A 172 -17.38 -26.04 9.35
N SER A 173 -17.27 -25.66 10.61
CA SER A 173 -18.31 -25.89 11.60
C SER A 173 -19.41 -24.84 11.44
N GLU A 174 -20.67 -25.18 11.69
CA GLU A 174 -21.82 -24.31 11.43
C GLU A 174 -22.58 -24.01 12.73
N TRP A 175 -23.06 -22.77 12.85
CA TRP A 175 -23.86 -22.31 14.00
C TRP A 175 -25.03 -21.44 13.57
N TRP A 176 -26.14 -21.59 14.30
CA TRP A 176 -27.18 -20.58 14.41
C TRP A 176 -26.99 -19.84 15.74
N LEU A 177 -26.63 -18.56 15.66
CA LEU A 177 -26.40 -17.71 16.82
C LEU A 177 -27.59 -16.77 17.01
N GLU A 178 -28.18 -16.77 18.20
CA GLU A 178 -29.27 -15.85 18.55
C GLU A 178 -28.76 -14.41 18.66
N LEU A 179 -29.56 -13.46 18.19
CA LEU A 179 -29.30 -12.03 18.30
C LEU A 179 -29.88 -11.50 19.62
N VAL A 180 -29.11 -10.65 20.31
CA VAL A 180 -29.52 -9.99 21.56
C VAL A 180 -29.34 -8.47 21.41
N ARG A 181 -30.24 -7.67 21.99
CA ARG A 181 -30.05 -6.21 22.06
C ARG A 181 -29.30 -5.80 23.33
N PRO A 182 -28.21 -5.02 23.23
CA PRO A 182 -27.43 -4.60 24.40
C PRO A 182 -28.19 -3.70 25.40
N ASP A 183 -29.16 -2.90 24.93
CA ASP A 183 -29.75 -1.81 25.73
C ASP A 183 -30.98 -2.19 26.58
N ASP A 184 -31.51 -3.41 26.46
CA ASP A 184 -32.60 -3.84 27.33
C ASP A 184 -32.01 -4.31 28.66
N ARG A 185 -32.40 -3.70 29.79
CA ARG A 185 -32.00 -4.06 31.17
C ARG A 185 -32.32 -5.51 31.59
N ARG A 186 -32.71 -6.38 30.65
CA ARG A 186 -32.95 -7.82 30.80
C ARG A 186 -32.29 -8.67 29.69
N GLY A 187 -31.43 -8.11 28.83
CA GLY A 187 -30.71 -8.87 27.78
C GLY A 187 -31.63 -9.68 26.86
N GLY A 188 -32.83 -9.16 26.56
CA GLY A 188 -33.83 -9.87 25.78
C GLY A 188 -33.52 -9.92 24.27
N PRO A 189 -34.04 -10.92 23.54
CA PRO A 189 -33.95 -10.95 22.08
C PRO A 189 -34.65 -9.73 21.45
N PRO A 190 -34.23 -9.25 20.25
CA PRO A 190 -34.96 -8.24 19.50
C PRO A 190 -36.43 -8.64 19.36
N LYS A 191 -37.38 -7.70 19.54
CA LYS A 191 -38.82 -7.98 19.39
C LYS A 191 -39.06 -8.65 18.03
N PRO A 192 -39.55 -9.91 18.00
CA PRO A 192 -39.67 -10.65 16.75
C PRO A 192 -40.82 -10.08 15.91
N ALA A 193 -40.59 -9.93 14.60
CA ALA A 193 -41.64 -9.52 13.65
C ALA A 193 -42.69 -10.64 13.40
N ALA A 194 -42.34 -11.91 13.66
CA ALA A 194 -43.18 -13.06 13.30
C ALA A 194 -42.95 -14.34 14.15
N GLY A 195 -42.83 -14.20 15.48
CA GLY A 195 -42.85 -15.37 16.40
C GLY A 195 -41.63 -16.30 16.40
N SER A 196 -40.56 -16.01 15.65
CA SER A 196 -39.27 -16.72 15.70
C SER A 196 -38.16 -15.82 16.24
N ALA A 197 -37.25 -16.37 17.04
CA ALA A 197 -36.12 -15.62 17.60
C ALA A 197 -35.17 -15.14 16.47
N ALA A 198 -34.81 -13.86 16.50
CA ALA A 198 -33.88 -13.28 15.55
C ALA A 198 -32.51 -13.96 15.69
N ALA A 199 -31.96 -14.48 14.59
CA ALA A 199 -30.72 -15.25 14.62
C ALA A 199 -29.94 -15.11 13.31
N ILE A 200 -28.63 -15.33 13.38
CA ILE A 200 -27.71 -15.35 12.24
C ILE A 200 -27.08 -16.74 12.09
N ARG A 201 -26.98 -17.21 10.83
CA ARG A 201 -26.30 -18.45 10.47
C ARG A 201 -24.90 -18.15 9.95
N ILE A 202 -23.91 -18.80 10.54
CA ILE A 202 -22.50 -18.67 10.15
C ILE A 202 -21.87 -20.05 10.04
N SER A 203 -20.83 -20.18 9.22
CA SER A 203 -19.91 -21.30 9.29
C SER A 203 -18.46 -20.83 9.30
N ALA A 204 -17.59 -21.50 10.03
CA ALA A 204 -16.20 -21.08 10.16
C ALA A 204 -15.23 -22.25 10.34
N ARG A 205 -13.99 -22.03 9.89
CA ARG A 205 -12.83 -22.87 10.16
C ARG A 205 -11.64 -21.99 10.51
N PHE A 206 -10.95 -22.30 11.60
CA PHE A 206 -9.74 -21.62 12.03
C PHE A 206 -8.49 -22.39 11.58
N ILE A 207 -7.50 -21.67 11.08
CA ILE A 207 -6.21 -22.18 10.63
C ILE A 207 -5.15 -21.46 11.48
N PRO A 208 -4.53 -22.13 12.46
CA PRO A 208 -3.53 -21.48 13.32
C PRO A 208 -2.34 -20.95 12.52
N ALA A 209 -1.79 -19.81 12.94
CA ALA A 209 -0.59 -19.26 12.33
C ALA A 209 0.57 -20.28 12.37
N GLY A 210 1.30 -20.39 11.26
CA GLY A 210 2.38 -21.38 11.10
C GLY A 210 1.93 -22.79 10.68
N SER A 211 0.62 -23.07 10.61
CA SER A 211 0.12 -24.35 10.07
C SER A 211 0.17 -24.41 8.54
N THR A 212 0.24 -23.26 7.89
CA THR A 212 0.30 -23.15 6.43
C THR A 212 1.77 -23.09 6.00
N PRO A 213 2.21 -23.93 5.05
CA PRO A 213 3.53 -23.80 4.46
C PRO A 213 3.73 -22.43 3.82
N SER A 214 4.99 -22.02 3.66
CA SER A 214 5.29 -20.77 2.97
C SER A 214 4.66 -20.76 1.56
N PRO A 215 3.89 -19.71 1.20
CA PRO A 215 3.21 -19.62 -0.09
C PRO A 215 4.14 -19.76 -1.30
N TRP A 216 5.42 -19.41 -1.13
CA TRP A 216 6.44 -19.47 -2.18
C TRP A 216 7.36 -20.69 -2.10
N ARG A 217 7.43 -21.42 -0.98
CA ARG A 217 8.25 -22.65 -0.86
C ARG A 217 7.52 -23.91 -1.37
N SER A 218 6.19 -23.96 -1.29
CA SER A 218 5.44 -25.21 -1.49
C SER A 218 4.69 -25.30 -2.83
N GLY A 219 5.07 -24.51 -3.84
CA GLY A 219 4.40 -24.50 -5.14
C GLY A 219 2.93 -24.04 -5.09
N GLY A 220 2.51 -23.40 -3.99
CA GLY A 220 1.11 -23.19 -3.58
C GLY A 220 0.32 -22.10 -4.32
N GLY A 221 0.70 -21.74 -5.54
CA GLY A 221 -0.05 -20.77 -6.35
C GLY A 221 0.07 -19.29 -5.93
N GLY A 222 0.88 -18.97 -4.92
CA GLY A 222 1.13 -17.61 -4.44
C GLY A 222 0.27 -17.22 -3.22
N ILE A 223 0.34 -15.94 -2.85
CA ILE A 223 -0.45 -15.37 -1.77
C ILE A 223 -1.86 -15.04 -2.29
N PRO A 224 -2.94 -15.28 -1.52
CA PRO A 224 -4.30 -14.90 -1.93
C PRO A 224 -4.42 -13.40 -2.31
N ALA A 225 -4.65 -13.11 -3.58
CA ALA A 225 -4.73 -11.74 -4.12
C ALA A 225 -5.54 -11.65 -5.42
N TYR A 226 -5.82 -10.44 -5.91
CA TYR A 226 -6.51 -10.22 -7.19
C TYR A 226 -5.66 -10.74 -8.37
N PHE A 227 -4.36 -10.44 -8.35
CA PHE A 227 -3.39 -10.93 -9.33
C PHE A 227 -2.71 -12.21 -8.82
N PRO A 228 -2.62 -13.27 -9.64
CA PRO A 228 -1.97 -14.51 -9.25
C PRO A 228 -0.44 -14.36 -9.23
N ALA A 229 0.26 -15.29 -8.58
CA ALA A 229 1.71 -15.37 -8.74
C ALA A 229 2.08 -15.75 -10.19
N ARG A 230 3.07 -15.06 -10.74
CA ARG A 230 3.58 -15.24 -12.09
C ARG A 230 4.96 -15.89 -12.05
N ARG A 231 5.15 -16.85 -12.95
CA ARG A 231 6.41 -17.58 -13.12
C ARG A 231 7.24 -16.97 -14.25
N GLY A 232 8.55 -17.30 -14.30
CA GLY A 232 9.41 -16.88 -15.41
C GLY A 232 9.68 -15.37 -15.49
N CYS A 233 9.57 -14.66 -14.38
CA CYS A 233 9.87 -13.22 -14.34
C CYS A 233 11.39 -13.00 -14.22
N ASP A 234 11.81 -11.75 -14.45
CA ASP A 234 13.09 -11.22 -14.02
C ASP A 234 12.84 -9.97 -13.17
N VAL A 235 13.57 -9.85 -12.05
CA VAL A 235 13.41 -8.76 -11.09
C VAL A 235 14.78 -8.18 -10.79
N ARG A 236 14.90 -6.86 -10.99
CA ARG A 236 16.06 -6.08 -10.54
C ARG A 236 15.64 -5.24 -9.34
N LEU A 237 16.34 -5.41 -8.22
CA LEU A 237 16.15 -4.63 -7.01
C LEU A 237 17.10 -3.43 -7.03
N TYR A 238 16.58 -2.25 -6.72
CA TYR A 238 17.34 -1.01 -6.64
C TYR A 238 17.38 -0.50 -5.20
N GLN A 239 18.57 -0.10 -4.77
CA GLN A 239 18.78 0.74 -3.61
C GLN A 239 19.02 2.15 -4.15
N ASP A 240 18.24 3.11 -3.68
CA ASP A 240 18.23 4.50 -4.12
C ASP A 240 17.93 4.72 -5.61
N ALA A 241 18.02 5.99 -6.02
CA ALA A 241 17.81 6.42 -7.40
C ALA A 241 19.01 6.09 -8.29
N ASP A 242 20.22 6.07 -7.73
CA ASP A 242 21.45 5.80 -8.47
C ASP A 242 22.54 5.20 -7.56
N VAL A 243 23.54 4.56 -8.17
CA VAL A 243 24.75 4.10 -7.47
C VAL A 243 25.95 4.53 -8.30
N ALA A 244 26.85 5.30 -7.69
CA ALA A 244 27.96 5.93 -8.41
C ALA A 244 28.91 4.92 -9.07
N VAL A 245 29.34 5.22 -10.31
CA VAL A 245 30.34 4.43 -11.05
C VAL A 245 31.67 4.44 -10.26
N GLY A 246 32.19 3.25 -9.93
CA GLY A 246 33.36 3.08 -9.07
C GLY A 246 33.04 2.72 -7.61
N GLY A 247 31.74 2.73 -7.23
CA GLY A 247 31.16 2.01 -6.10
C GLY A 247 31.30 2.65 -4.72
N GLU A 248 30.24 3.35 -4.27
CA GLU A 248 30.01 3.63 -2.83
C GLU A 248 29.73 2.34 -2.05
N VAL A 249 29.14 1.36 -2.74
CA VAL A 249 28.85 0.00 -2.28
C VAL A 249 29.31 -0.99 -3.34
N GLY A 250 29.87 -2.12 -2.90
CA GLY A 250 30.44 -3.15 -3.78
C GLY A 250 29.44 -4.23 -4.19
N GLY A 251 28.30 -4.33 -3.49
CA GLY A 251 27.38 -5.45 -3.66
C GLY A 251 27.99 -6.78 -3.22
N VAL A 252 27.51 -7.88 -3.79
CA VAL A 252 28.08 -9.21 -3.55
C VAL A 252 28.58 -9.76 -4.88
N PRO A 253 29.92 -9.81 -5.11
CA PRO A 253 30.48 -10.26 -6.38
C PRO A 253 29.91 -11.61 -6.84
N GLY A 254 29.43 -11.65 -8.09
CA GLY A 254 28.83 -12.84 -8.70
C GLY A 254 27.43 -13.21 -8.18
N VAL A 255 26.84 -12.41 -7.29
CA VAL A 255 25.50 -12.65 -6.72
C VAL A 255 24.58 -11.45 -6.92
N PHE A 256 25.03 -10.25 -6.57
CA PHE A 256 24.25 -9.03 -6.68
C PHE A 256 25.13 -7.84 -7.03
N GLU A 257 24.79 -7.20 -8.15
CA GLU A 257 25.37 -5.95 -8.61
C GLU A 257 24.35 -4.84 -8.40
N PRO A 258 24.66 -3.79 -7.64
CA PRO A 258 23.77 -2.65 -7.45
C PRO A 258 23.33 -2.04 -8.78
N GLY A 259 22.02 -1.89 -8.97
CA GLY A 259 21.45 -1.26 -10.16
C GLY A 259 21.37 0.26 -10.05
N ARG A 260 21.28 0.94 -11.19
CA ARG A 260 21.17 2.40 -11.29
C ARG A 260 19.75 2.77 -11.70
N CYS A 261 18.87 2.97 -10.73
CA CYS A 261 17.42 2.99 -10.94
C CYS A 261 16.96 4.01 -12.00
N TRP A 262 17.33 5.28 -11.83
CA TRP A 262 16.93 6.38 -12.73
C TRP A 262 17.63 6.32 -14.08
N GLU A 263 18.85 5.79 -14.14
CA GLU A 263 19.54 5.54 -15.41
C GLU A 263 18.86 4.41 -16.20
N ASP A 264 18.56 3.27 -15.57
CA ASP A 264 17.84 2.15 -16.19
C ASP A 264 16.45 2.60 -16.67
N MET A 265 15.75 3.47 -15.93
CA MET A 265 14.50 4.09 -16.39
C MET A 265 14.71 5.01 -17.59
N CYS A 266 15.73 5.88 -17.58
CA CYS A 266 16.04 6.79 -18.68
C CYS A 266 16.35 6.01 -19.96
N LEU A 267 17.19 4.98 -19.85
CA LEU A 267 17.52 4.07 -20.93
C LEU A 267 16.28 3.36 -21.48
N ALA A 268 15.41 2.84 -20.61
CA ALA A 268 14.17 2.19 -21.02
C ALA A 268 13.23 3.15 -21.76
N VAL A 269 13.04 4.37 -21.25
CA VAL A 269 12.20 5.40 -21.89
C VAL A 269 12.77 5.81 -23.25
N LEU A 270 14.08 5.99 -23.37
CA LEU A 270 14.74 6.28 -24.65
C LEU A 270 14.61 5.13 -25.65
N GLY A 271 14.67 3.89 -25.17
CA GLY A 271 14.46 2.68 -25.97
C GLY A 271 13.01 2.37 -26.33
N ALA A 272 12.03 3.09 -25.76
CA ALA A 272 10.61 2.86 -25.97
C ALA A 272 10.20 3.15 -27.42
N GLN A 273 9.30 2.34 -27.99
CA GLN A 273 8.79 2.52 -29.36
C GLN A 273 7.27 2.70 -29.40
N HIS A 274 6.55 2.34 -28.34
CA HIS A 274 5.08 2.30 -28.37
C HIS A 274 4.42 2.95 -27.17
N LEU A 275 4.87 2.69 -25.94
CA LEU A 275 4.25 3.19 -24.73
C LEU A 275 5.26 3.62 -23.66
N VAL A 276 4.93 4.74 -23.01
CA VAL A 276 5.52 5.18 -21.74
C VAL A 276 4.38 5.66 -20.85
N TYR A 277 3.97 4.83 -19.88
CA TYR A 277 2.91 5.19 -18.93
C TYR A 277 3.50 5.44 -17.55
N VAL A 278 3.18 6.59 -16.95
CA VAL A 278 3.72 7.00 -15.65
C VAL A 278 2.55 7.21 -14.68
N ALA A 279 2.62 6.57 -13.52
CA ALA A 279 1.78 6.89 -12.37
C ALA A 279 2.67 7.39 -11.24
N GLY A 280 2.28 8.48 -10.60
CA GLY A 280 3.03 9.04 -9.47
C GLY A 280 2.11 9.80 -8.53
N TRP A 281 2.48 9.81 -7.26
CA TRP A 281 1.88 10.73 -6.29
C TRP A 281 2.26 12.17 -6.64
N SER A 282 3.50 12.37 -7.06
CA SER A 282 3.95 13.62 -7.68
C SER A 282 4.91 13.30 -8.82
N VAL A 283 4.74 13.96 -9.95
CA VAL A 283 5.69 13.97 -11.07
C VAL A 283 6.14 15.41 -11.23
N ASP A 284 7.45 15.66 -11.22
CA ASP A 284 8.02 16.99 -11.51
C ASP A 284 8.72 16.94 -12.86
N THR A 285 8.24 17.73 -13.82
CA THR A 285 8.79 17.75 -15.17
C THR A 285 10.21 18.29 -15.26
N ARG A 286 10.73 18.95 -14.22
CA ARG A 286 12.04 19.63 -14.24
C ARG A 286 13.20 18.75 -13.76
N VAL A 287 12.93 17.63 -13.11
CA VAL A 287 14.01 16.77 -12.59
C VAL A 287 14.77 16.12 -13.73
N ARG A 288 16.07 15.89 -13.52
CA ARG A 288 16.93 15.15 -14.46
C ARG A 288 17.19 13.75 -13.91
N LEU A 289 17.04 12.76 -14.77
CA LEU A 289 17.27 11.35 -14.42
C LEU A 289 18.77 11.02 -14.35
N LEU A 290 19.57 11.62 -15.23
CA LEU A 290 21.02 11.43 -15.30
C LEU A 290 21.71 12.63 -14.66
N ARG A 291 22.52 12.40 -13.62
CA ARG A 291 23.25 13.46 -12.91
C ARG A 291 24.72 13.15 -12.63
N GLN A 292 25.11 11.88 -12.73
CA GLN A 292 26.48 11.40 -12.56
C GLN A 292 27.02 10.82 -13.87
N ALA A 293 28.24 10.27 -13.84
CA ALA A 293 28.83 9.58 -14.97
C ALA A 293 27.90 8.45 -15.45
N MET A 294 27.69 8.35 -16.76
CA MET A 294 26.81 7.36 -17.38
C MET A 294 27.49 5.99 -17.43
N SER A 295 26.73 4.90 -17.43
CA SER A 295 27.27 3.59 -17.80
C SER A 295 27.66 3.56 -19.28
N PRO A 296 28.52 2.64 -19.73
CA PRO A 296 28.85 2.51 -21.14
C PRO A 296 27.61 2.32 -22.05
N GLU A 297 26.59 1.62 -21.56
CA GLU A 297 25.33 1.42 -22.29
C GLU A 297 24.55 2.73 -22.44
N MET A 298 24.44 3.51 -21.36
CA MET A 298 23.78 4.81 -21.40
C MET A 298 24.60 5.83 -22.22
N GLU A 299 25.94 5.81 -22.18
CA GLU A 299 26.79 6.64 -23.04
C GLU A 299 26.56 6.34 -24.52
N ALA A 300 26.53 5.05 -24.90
CA ALA A 300 26.23 4.63 -26.26
C ALA A 300 24.84 5.10 -26.69
N LYS A 301 23.83 4.98 -25.81
CA LYS A 301 22.47 5.45 -26.12
C LYS A 301 22.40 6.98 -26.24
N ALA A 302 23.09 7.72 -25.38
CA ALA A 302 23.15 9.17 -25.44
C ALA A 302 23.83 9.65 -26.74
N ALA A 303 24.89 8.96 -27.20
CA ALA A 303 25.53 9.22 -28.48
C ALA A 303 24.57 8.99 -29.66
N GLU A 304 23.82 7.88 -29.66
CA GLU A 304 22.79 7.59 -30.68
C GLU A 304 21.73 8.71 -30.74
N VAL A 305 21.22 9.14 -29.58
CA VAL A 305 20.22 10.23 -29.50
C VAL A 305 20.80 11.56 -29.98
N TRP A 306 22.07 11.84 -29.68
CA TRP A 306 22.76 13.02 -30.18
C TRP A 306 22.92 13.01 -31.70
N GLU A 307 23.32 11.87 -32.28
CA GLU A 307 23.48 11.72 -33.73
C GLU A 307 22.16 11.87 -34.49
N LEU A 308 21.07 11.34 -33.95
CA LEU A 308 19.74 11.37 -34.58
C LEU A 308 18.98 12.67 -34.34
N GLY A 309 19.02 13.18 -33.11
CA GLY A 309 18.18 14.29 -32.65
C GLY A 309 18.92 15.59 -32.35
N GLY A 310 20.26 15.57 -32.25
CA GLY A 310 21.05 16.74 -31.87
C GLY A 310 20.80 17.22 -30.43
N VAL A 311 20.25 16.37 -29.55
CA VAL A 311 19.92 16.71 -28.17
C VAL A 311 20.79 15.93 -27.19
N LYS A 312 21.32 16.63 -26.18
CA LYS A 312 22.10 16.03 -25.10
C LYS A 312 21.17 15.48 -24.02
N VAL A 313 21.16 14.16 -23.86
CA VAL A 313 20.26 13.45 -22.94
C VAL A 313 20.49 13.87 -21.49
N GLU A 314 21.74 14.07 -21.09
CA GLU A 314 22.14 14.47 -19.74
C GLU A 314 21.61 15.87 -19.33
N ASN A 315 21.21 16.67 -20.31
CA ASN A 315 20.60 17.99 -20.09
C ASN A 315 19.08 17.97 -20.14
N MET A 316 18.47 16.87 -20.58
CA MET A 316 17.01 16.76 -20.65
C MET A 316 16.41 16.65 -19.25
N SER A 317 15.46 17.52 -18.96
CA SER A 317 14.50 17.29 -17.89
C SER A 317 13.56 16.12 -18.22
N LEU A 318 12.94 15.53 -17.22
CA LEU A 318 11.96 14.45 -17.37
C LEU A 318 10.84 14.85 -18.35
N GLY A 319 10.36 16.10 -18.26
CA GLY A 319 9.35 16.63 -19.15
C GLY A 319 9.81 16.67 -20.61
N GLU A 320 11.05 17.09 -20.86
CA GLU A 320 11.63 17.11 -22.20
C GLU A 320 11.86 15.70 -22.75
N LEU A 321 12.34 14.76 -21.92
CA LEU A 321 12.47 13.35 -22.30
C LEU A 321 11.13 12.75 -22.74
N LEU A 322 10.06 12.98 -21.95
CA LEU A 322 8.72 12.48 -22.27
C LEU A 322 8.14 13.15 -23.52
N LYS A 323 8.40 14.45 -23.74
CA LYS A 323 8.02 15.14 -24.98
C LYS A 323 8.76 14.59 -26.19
N TYR A 324 10.07 14.41 -26.08
CA TYR A 324 10.91 13.85 -27.12
C TYR A 324 10.36 12.50 -27.59
N LYS A 325 10.07 11.58 -26.66
CA LYS A 325 9.45 10.28 -27.00
C LYS A 325 8.05 10.42 -27.59
N SER A 326 7.24 11.34 -27.09
CA SER A 326 5.92 11.61 -27.68
C SER A 326 6.01 12.14 -29.11
N GLN A 327 7.04 12.91 -29.46
CA GLN A 327 7.28 13.43 -30.80
C GLN A 327 7.74 12.35 -31.78
N GLU A 328 8.41 11.30 -31.28
CA GLU A 328 8.73 10.09 -32.04
C GLU A 328 7.51 9.16 -32.28
N GLY A 329 6.33 9.53 -31.76
CA GLY A 329 5.10 8.76 -31.91
C GLY A 329 4.83 7.75 -30.78
N VAL A 330 5.65 7.73 -29.72
CA VAL A 330 5.41 6.90 -28.53
C VAL A 330 4.21 7.44 -27.76
N ARG A 331 3.31 6.55 -27.31
CA ARG A 331 2.15 6.93 -26.50
C ARG A 331 2.57 7.22 -25.06
N VAL A 332 2.50 8.48 -24.66
CA VAL A 332 2.88 8.90 -23.31
C VAL A 332 1.65 9.22 -22.46
N LEU A 333 1.41 8.49 -21.36
CA LEU A 333 0.25 8.74 -20.49
C LEU A 333 0.70 8.95 -19.04
N LEU A 334 0.24 10.02 -18.40
CA LEU A 334 0.57 10.35 -17.02
C LEU A 334 -0.69 10.35 -16.16
N LEU A 335 -0.67 9.55 -15.10
CA LEU A 335 -1.71 9.50 -14.07
C LEU A 335 -1.13 10.07 -12.77
N VAL A 336 -1.40 11.35 -12.50
CA VAL A 336 -0.86 12.09 -11.36
C VAL A 336 -1.98 12.34 -10.34
N TRP A 337 -1.66 12.34 -9.05
CA TRP A 337 -2.63 12.68 -8.02
C TRP A 337 -2.99 14.18 -8.03
N ASP A 338 -4.23 14.54 -7.66
CA ASP A 338 -4.71 15.92 -7.49
C ASP A 338 -4.54 16.37 -6.04
N ASP A 339 -3.57 17.23 -5.77
CA ASP A 339 -3.59 17.94 -4.49
C ASP A 339 -4.65 19.03 -4.58
N LYS A 340 -5.83 18.75 -4.03
CA LYS A 340 -6.95 19.69 -3.99
C LYS A 340 -6.66 21.00 -3.26
N THR A 341 -5.52 21.12 -2.58
CA THR A 341 -5.07 22.37 -1.95
C THR A 341 -4.11 23.17 -2.84
N SER A 342 -3.65 22.61 -3.96
CA SER A 342 -2.94 23.30 -5.04
C SER A 342 -3.97 23.97 -5.96
N HIS A 343 -4.17 25.28 -5.83
CA HIS A 343 -5.04 26.03 -6.73
C HIS A 343 -4.29 27.17 -7.42
N ASP A 344 -4.53 27.29 -8.73
CA ASP A 344 -4.22 28.43 -9.59
C ASP A 344 -5.56 28.98 -10.12
N THR A 345 -6.35 29.58 -9.22
CA THR A 345 -7.63 30.23 -9.60
C THR A 345 -7.53 31.72 -9.31
N PHE A 346 -7.77 32.56 -10.32
CA PHE A 346 -7.81 34.02 -10.20
C PHE A 346 -6.57 34.66 -9.55
N PHE A 347 -5.39 34.50 -10.16
CA PHE A 347 -4.16 35.20 -9.78
C PHE A 347 -3.63 34.93 -8.35
N ILE A 348 -4.17 33.92 -7.66
CA ILE A 348 -3.65 33.41 -6.38
C ILE A 348 -3.03 32.04 -6.64
N LYS A 349 -1.68 31.99 -6.61
CA LYS A 349 -0.94 30.73 -6.60
C LYS A 349 -0.86 30.24 -5.16
N THR A 350 -1.55 29.15 -4.87
CA THR A 350 -1.34 28.39 -3.62
C THR A 350 -0.50 27.17 -3.95
N ARG A 351 0.72 27.08 -3.39
CA ARG A 351 1.45 25.79 -3.34
C ARG A 351 0.64 24.88 -2.41
N GLY A 352 0.23 23.71 -2.89
CA GLY A 352 -0.54 22.76 -2.09
C GLY A 352 0.14 22.42 -0.77
N VAL A 353 -0.69 22.10 0.22
CA VAL A 353 -0.28 21.72 1.58
C VAL A 353 0.62 20.48 1.55
N MET A 354 0.48 19.63 0.53
CA MET A 354 1.25 18.41 0.37
C MET A 354 2.46 18.55 -0.58
N ARG A 355 2.77 19.76 -1.06
CA ARG A 355 3.96 20.09 -1.87
C ARG A 355 4.13 19.22 -3.14
N THR A 356 3.04 18.82 -3.78
CA THR A 356 3.04 18.11 -5.08
C THR A 356 3.27 19.08 -6.25
N HIS A 357 3.64 18.51 -7.42
CA HIS A 357 3.88 19.26 -8.67
C HIS A 357 2.85 18.94 -9.78
N ASP A 358 1.66 18.52 -9.39
CA ASP A 358 0.59 18.03 -10.27
C ASP A 358 0.07 19.10 -11.25
N GLU A 359 -0.23 20.31 -10.78
CA GLU A 359 -0.69 21.40 -11.65
C GLU A 359 0.41 21.94 -12.56
N ASP A 360 1.67 21.98 -12.10
CA ASP A 360 2.81 22.41 -12.92
C ASP A 360 3.11 21.41 -14.04
N THR A 361 3.04 20.10 -13.74
CA THR A 361 3.17 19.03 -14.74
C THR A 361 2.07 19.11 -15.79
N LYS A 362 0.82 19.29 -15.36
CA LYS A 362 -0.32 19.45 -16.27
C LYS A 362 -0.18 20.68 -17.18
N ARG A 363 0.33 21.79 -16.65
CA ARG A 363 0.60 23.02 -17.41
C ARG A 363 1.69 22.78 -18.48
N PHE A 364 2.80 22.18 -18.07
CA PHE A 364 3.94 21.89 -18.94
C PHE A 364 3.57 21.09 -20.19
N PHE A 365 2.69 20.09 -20.07
CA PHE A 365 2.22 19.29 -21.21
C PHE A 365 1.06 19.94 -21.98
N ARG A 366 0.27 20.85 -21.38
CA ARG A 366 -0.81 21.59 -22.07
C ARG A 366 -0.26 22.62 -23.06
N ASP A 367 0.74 23.39 -22.64
CA ASP A 367 1.30 24.50 -23.43
C ASP A 367 2.12 24.02 -24.64
N SER A 368 2.38 22.72 -24.74
CA SER A 368 3.16 22.10 -25.82
C SER A 368 2.33 21.71 -27.04
N SER A 369 1.01 21.96 -26.99
CA SER A 369 0.09 21.73 -28.10
C SER A 369 0.13 22.82 -29.18
N GLY A 370 0.98 23.84 -29.02
CA GLY A 370 0.90 25.10 -29.75
C GLY A 370 1.62 25.21 -31.11
N GLU A 371 2.62 24.39 -31.47
CA GLU A 371 3.47 24.75 -32.62
C GLU A 371 3.98 23.63 -33.56
N ILE A 372 3.55 22.37 -33.42
CA ILE A 372 3.99 21.31 -34.36
C ILE A 372 2.80 20.44 -34.78
N ASN A 373 2.63 20.30 -36.10
CA ASN A 373 1.62 19.47 -36.76
C ASN A 373 1.63 18.02 -36.27
N GLY A 374 0.50 17.54 -35.72
CA GLY A 374 0.15 16.12 -35.65
C GLY A 374 0.38 15.43 -34.29
N GLU A 375 -0.64 15.44 -33.43
CA GLU A 375 -0.90 14.44 -32.37
C GLU A 375 0.23 14.07 -31.39
N CYS A 376 0.83 15.05 -30.69
CA CYS A 376 1.47 14.76 -29.39
C CYS A 376 0.40 14.33 -28.37
N VAL A 377 0.31 13.05 -28.01
CA VAL A 377 -0.62 12.61 -26.97
C VAL A 377 0.14 12.23 -25.71
N ALA A 378 0.66 13.27 -25.03
CA ALA A 378 0.91 13.27 -23.60
C ALA A 378 -0.41 13.56 -22.88
N ALA A 379 -1.12 12.52 -22.42
CA ALA A 379 -2.37 12.72 -21.69
C ALA A 379 -2.10 12.71 -20.18
N VAL A 380 -2.34 13.84 -19.51
CA VAL A 380 -2.21 13.97 -18.06
C VAL A 380 -3.60 13.90 -17.43
N GLN A 381 -3.79 13.00 -16.47
CA GLN A 381 -5.03 12.89 -15.72
C GLN A 381 -4.77 13.04 -14.22
N VAL A 382 -5.46 14.02 -13.64
CA VAL A 382 -5.42 14.39 -12.22
C VAL A 382 -6.66 13.80 -11.51
N VAL A 383 -6.51 13.29 -10.27
CA VAL A 383 -7.55 12.52 -9.55
C VAL A 383 -7.72 12.97 -8.09
N GLY A 384 -8.92 13.36 -7.67
CA GLY A 384 -9.15 13.97 -6.34
C GLY A 384 -9.97 13.16 -5.32
N THR A 385 -9.49 13.11 -4.06
CA THR A 385 -10.15 12.52 -2.86
C THR A 385 -9.55 13.08 -1.54
N LEU A 386 -10.08 12.70 -0.36
CA LEU A 386 -9.46 12.97 0.97
C LEU A 386 -8.16 12.18 1.17
N TYR A 387 -8.09 11.00 0.55
CA TYR A 387 -6.92 10.12 0.46
C TYR A 387 -6.19 10.32 -0.87
N THR A 388 -4.96 9.83 -0.97
CA THR A 388 -4.10 10.07 -2.14
C THR A 388 -4.00 8.88 -3.08
N HIS A 389 -3.59 9.15 -4.31
CA HIS A 389 -3.11 8.12 -5.21
C HIS A 389 -1.60 7.99 -5.07
N HIS A 390 -1.15 7.01 -4.29
CA HIS A 390 0.23 6.95 -3.82
C HIS A 390 1.13 5.95 -4.59
N GLN A 391 0.58 5.28 -5.61
CA GLN A 391 1.33 4.39 -6.51
C GLN A 391 2.39 5.17 -7.32
N LYS A 392 3.65 4.71 -7.27
CA LYS A 392 4.74 5.15 -8.16
C LYS A 392 5.08 4.05 -9.13
N CYS A 393 4.90 4.29 -10.43
CA CYS A 393 5.12 3.29 -11.46
C CYS A 393 5.48 3.93 -12.81
N VAL A 394 6.43 3.34 -13.53
CA VAL A 394 6.72 3.62 -14.93
C VAL A 394 6.60 2.33 -15.73
N LEU A 395 5.76 2.31 -16.75
CA LEU A 395 5.55 1.19 -17.67
C LEU A 395 6.09 1.59 -19.03
N VAL A 396 6.95 0.75 -19.59
CA VAL A 396 7.63 1.03 -20.86
C VAL A 396 7.66 -0.23 -21.70
N ASP A 397 7.48 -0.10 -23.01
CA ASP A 397 7.81 -1.22 -23.90
C ASP A 397 9.32 -1.28 -24.13
N THR A 398 9.93 -2.44 -23.92
CA THR A 398 11.37 -2.68 -24.12
C THR A 398 11.60 -3.85 -25.08
N PRO A 399 12.78 -3.97 -25.71
CA PRO A 399 13.13 -5.15 -26.50
C PRO A 399 13.00 -6.45 -25.69
N ALA A 400 12.42 -7.48 -26.33
CA ALA A 400 12.38 -8.86 -25.82
C ALA A 400 13.29 -9.77 -26.65
N SER A 401 13.38 -9.50 -27.95
CA SER A 401 14.35 -10.07 -28.90
C SER A 401 14.70 -8.99 -29.94
N GLU A 402 15.47 -9.35 -30.98
CA GLU A 402 15.73 -8.45 -32.12
C GLU A 402 14.46 -7.98 -32.84
N THR A 403 13.38 -8.77 -32.80
CA THR A 403 12.16 -8.55 -33.58
C THR A 403 10.91 -8.36 -32.72
N THR A 404 10.99 -8.62 -31.42
CA THR A 404 9.84 -8.56 -30.51
C THR A 404 10.12 -7.67 -29.31
N ARG A 405 9.03 -7.16 -28.73
CA ARG A 405 9.04 -6.26 -27.58
C ARG A 405 8.17 -6.82 -26.47
N ARG A 406 8.37 -6.33 -25.26
CA ARG A 406 7.62 -6.70 -24.05
C ARG A 406 7.38 -5.48 -23.19
N VAL A 407 6.46 -5.59 -22.24
CA VAL A 407 6.26 -4.56 -21.21
C VAL A 407 7.24 -4.78 -20.07
N THR A 408 7.83 -3.69 -19.61
CA THR A 408 8.70 -3.61 -18.43
C THR A 408 8.11 -2.59 -17.47
N ALA A 409 8.03 -2.95 -16.20
CA ALA A 409 7.49 -2.09 -15.15
C ALA A 409 8.58 -1.70 -14.16
N PHE A 410 8.65 -0.43 -13.79
CA PHE A 410 9.40 0.07 -12.64
C PHE A 410 8.40 0.49 -11.58
N LEU A 411 8.54 0.00 -10.35
CA LEU A 411 7.69 0.41 -9.22
C LEU A 411 8.41 0.28 -7.88
N GLY A 412 7.98 1.08 -6.90
CA GLY A 412 8.61 1.15 -5.57
C GLY A 412 8.23 2.42 -4.83
N GLY A 413 9.14 2.93 -4.00
CA GLY A 413 8.95 4.15 -3.20
C GLY A 413 9.34 5.45 -3.92
N LEU A 414 10.23 5.40 -4.91
CA LEU A 414 10.67 6.59 -5.67
C LEU A 414 9.60 7.15 -6.60
N ASP A 415 9.14 8.37 -6.32
CA ASP A 415 8.45 9.23 -7.29
C ASP A 415 9.47 9.90 -8.23
N LEU A 416 9.04 10.22 -9.45
CA LEU A 416 9.84 11.03 -10.39
C LEU A 416 9.69 12.52 -10.07
N CYS A 417 10.20 12.95 -8.91
CA CYS A 417 10.10 14.34 -8.46
C CYS A 417 11.30 14.80 -7.62
N ALA A 418 11.29 16.09 -7.25
CA ALA A 418 12.38 16.75 -6.53
C ALA A 418 12.75 16.04 -5.21
N GLY A 419 14.04 16.02 -4.89
CA GLY A 419 14.61 15.44 -3.68
C GLY A 419 14.75 13.93 -3.65
N ARG A 420 14.30 13.20 -4.69
CA ARG A 420 14.36 11.72 -4.73
C ARG A 420 15.65 11.17 -5.30
N TYR A 421 16.40 11.98 -6.06
CA TYR A 421 17.71 11.55 -6.55
C TYR A 421 18.71 11.56 -5.41
N ASP A 422 19.27 10.39 -5.11
CA ASP A 422 20.36 10.23 -4.18
C ASP A 422 21.15 8.95 -4.53
N THR A 423 22.28 8.78 -3.85
CA THR A 423 23.12 7.59 -3.88
C THR A 423 23.41 7.10 -2.46
N PRO A 424 23.89 5.85 -2.28
CA PRO A 424 24.19 5.28 -0.97
C PRO A 424 25.16 6.10 -0.10
N GLY A 425 25.92 7.03 -0.69
CA GLY A 425 26.78 7.95 0.06
C GLY A 425 26.02 9.03 0.87
N HIS A 426 24.76 9.32 0.53
CA HIS A 426 23.85 10.19 1.28
C HIS A 426 24.46 11.50 1.79
N THR A 427 25.19 12.18 0.92
CA THR A 427 25.97 13.38 1.30
C THR A 427 25.10 14.54 1.80
N LEU A 428 25.56 15.32 2.76
CA LEU A 428 24.82 16.45 3.34
C LEU A 428 25.15 17.78 2.68
N PHE A 429 26.44 18.00 2.42
CA PHE A 429 26.97 19.28 1.91
C PHE A 429 27.74 19.12 0.60
N HIS A 430 28.26 17.93 0.32
CA HIS A 430 28.97 17.67 -0.93
C HIS A 430 27.99 17.61 -2.11
N GLY A 431 28.35 18.26 -3.22
CA GLY A 431 27.56 18.23 -4.45
C GLY A 431 26.34 19.14 -4.52
N LEU A 432 26.10 20.00 -3.51
CA LEU A 432 24.98 20.96 -3.49
C LEU A 432 24.91 21.83 -4.76
N HIS A 433 26.06 22.29 -5.24
CA HIS A 433 26.17 23.13 -6.45
C HIS A 433 26.53 22.35 -7.72
N THR A 434 26.52 21.01 -7.68
CA THR A 434 26.78 20.16 -8.86
C THR A 434 25.63 19.19 -9.10
N VAL A 435 25.69 17.96 -8.57
CA VAL A 435 24.72 16.88 -8.78
C VAL A 435 23.33 17.25 -8.25
N PHE A 436 23.28 18.01 -7.16
CA PHE A 436 22.04 18.45 -6.52
C PHE A 436 21.64 19.90 -6.89
N HIS A 437 22.36 20.56 -7.80
CA HIS A 437 22.05 21.93 -8.18
C HIS A 437 20.64 22.04 -8.77
N GLY A 438 19.82 22.93 -8.19
CA GLY A 438 18.41 23.09 -8.56
C GLY A 438 17.47 22.05 -7.96
N ASP A 439 17.99 21.12 -7.15
CA ASP A 439 17.23 20.05 -6.48
C ASP A 439 17.78 19.77 -5.06
N VAL A 440 18.23 20.82 -4.38
CA VAL A 440 18.63 20.74 -2.97
C VAL A 440 17.37 20.72 -2.11
N TYR A 441 16.99 19.53 -1.66
CA TYR A 441 15.73 19.29 -0.97
C TYR A 441 15.93 19.19 0.55
N ASN A 442 15.23 20.03 1.32
CA ASN A 442 15.08 19.85 2.78
C ASN A 442 13.76 20.47 3.26
N PRO A 443 12.75 19.66 3.59
CA PRO A 443 11.45 20.15 4.01
C PRO A 443 11.37 20.54 5.49
N THR A 444 12.34 20.11 6.30
CA THR A 444 12.49 20.51 7.71
C THR A 444 13.01 21.94 7.83
N PHE A 445 13.87 22.36 6.89
CA PHE A 445 14.43 23.72 6.80
C PHE A 445 13.92 24.42 5.52
N PRO A 446 12.67 24.90 5.49
CA PRO A 446 12.14 25.56 4.31
C PRO A 446 12.83 26.91 4.06
N GLY A 447 13.18 27.20 2.82
CA GLY A 447 13.75 28.49 2.39
C GLY A 447 15.04 28.35 1.60
N ASP A 448 15.65 29.49 1.27
CA ASP A 448 16.87 29.55 0.45
C ASP A 448 18.13 29.09 1.20
N ASP A 449 18.09 29.00 2.53
CA ASP A 449 19.24 28.61 3.36
C ASP A 449 19.67 27.16 3.13
N ALA A 450 18.72 26.22 3.07
CA ALA A 450 19.06 24.83 2.78
C ALA A 450 19.58 24.69 1.34
N ALA A 451 18.98 25.40 0.38
CA ALA A 451 19.36 25.37 -1.02
C ALA A 451 20.80 25.87 -1.27
N ASN A 452 21.24 26.87 -0.49
CA ASN A 452 22.55 27.50 -0.66
C ASN A 452 23.62 26.94 0.27
N LYS A 453 23.27 26.51 1.49
CA LYS A 453 24.22 26.17 2.56
C LYS A 453 24.04 24.75 3.13
N GLY A 454 22.95 24.08 2.80
CA GLY A 454 22.61 22.78 3.39
C GLY A 454 22.33 22.83 4.91
N PRO A 455 22.28 21.65 5.56
CA PRO A 455 22.36 20.34 4.93
C PRO A 455 21.13 20.08 4.06
N ARG A 456 21.32 19.41 2.91
CA ARG A 456 20.17 18.79 2.24
C ARG A 456 19.63 17.65 3.12
N GLN A 457 18.43 17.17 2.83
CA GLN A 457 17.92 15.93 3.38
C GLN A 457 18.25 14.80 2.38
N PRO A 458 19.15 13.86 2.72
CA PRO A 458 19.35 12.65 1.95
C PRO A 458 18.09 11.78 1.89
N TRP A 459 17.98 11.00 0.82
CA TRP A 459 16.80 10.22 0.47
C TRP A 459 17.17 8.77 0.22
N HIS A 460 16.94 7.94 1.24
CA HIS A 460 17.10 6.48 1.14
C HIS A 460 15.79 5.84 0.69
N ASP A 461 15.81 5.05 -0.37
CA ASP A 461 14.60 4.41 -0.90
C ASP A 461 14.84 3.07 -1.62
N MET A 462 13.75 2.34 -1.85
CA MET A 462 13.75 1.04 -2.53
C MET A 462 12.84 1.09 -3.76
N HIS A 463 13.34 0.54 -4.87
CA HIS A 463 12.58 0.40 -6.11
C HIS A 463 12.89 -0.92 -6.80
N CYS A 464 12.08 -1.33 -7.77
CA CYS A 464 12.38 -2.50 -8.58
C CYS A 464 12.03 -2.31 -10.05
N ARG A 465 12.71 -3.05 -10.93
CA ARG A 465 12.31 -3.33 -12.30
C ARG A 465 11.73 -4.73 -12.34
N LEU A 466 10.61 -4.88 -13.04
CA LEU A 466 9.88 -6.11 -13.21
C LEU A 466 9.67 -6.38 -14.69
N ASP A 467 10.16 -7.54 -15.11
CA ASP A 467 10.09 -8.06 -16.46
C ASP A 467 9.33 -9.39 -16.47
N GLY A 468 8.58 -9.67 -17.54
CA GLY A 468 7.81 -10.92 -17.70
C GLY A 468 6.33 -10.76 -17.37
N PRO A 469 5.59 -11.87 -17.12
CA PRO A 469 4.13 -11.82 -17.06
C PRO A 469 3.57 -10.89 -15.97
N ALA A 470 4.27 -10.72 -14.86
CA ALA A 470 3.84 -9.84 -13.77
C ALA A 470 3.89 -8.34 -14.15
N ALA A 471 4.70 -7.93 -15.13
CA ALA A 471 4.68 -6.55 -15.62
C ALA A 471 3.33 -6.19 -16.27
N TYR A 472 2.62 -7.17 -16.83
CA TYR A 472 1.30 -6.97 -17.43
C TYR A 472 0.19 -6.85 -16.38
N ASP A 473 0.37 -7.40 -15.18
CA ASP A 473 -0.54 -7.17 -14.05
C ASP A 473 -0.44 -5.71 -13.57
N VAL A 474 0.78 -5.15 -13.57
CA VAL A 474 1.02 -3.72 -13.29
C VAL A 474 0.39 -2.83 -14.38
N LEU A 475 0.52 -3.23 -15.66
CA LEU A 475 -0.16 -2.56 -16.77
C LEU A 475 -1.68 -2.61 -16.61
N GLU A 476 -2.26 -3.76 -16.32
CA GLU A 476 -3.70 -3.89 -16.11
C GLU A 476 -4.19 -2.96 -14.99
N ASN A 477 -3.45 -2.88 -13.87
CA ASN A 477 -3.75 -1.92 -12.82
C ASN A 477 -3.79 -0.47 -13.34
N PHE A 478 -2.77 -0.05 -14.11
CA PHE A 478 -2.73 1.29 -14.72
C PHE A 478 -3.95 1.52 -15.61
N GLU A 479 -4.27 0.58 -16.50
CA GLU A 479 -5.39 0.71 -17.42
C GLU A 479 -6.76 0.75 -16.71
N GLN A 480 -6.94 -0.07 -15.66
CA GLN A 480 -8.15 -0.09 -14.85
C GLN A 480 -8.40 1.28 -14.20
N ARG A 481 -7.34 1.91 -13.67
CA ARG A 481 -7.37 3.27 -13.09
C ARG A 481 -7.64 4.33 -14.15
N TRP A 482 -6.89 4.30 -15.26
CA TRP A 482 -7.05 5.25 -16.37
C TRP A 482 -8.49 5.29 -16.88
N ARG A 483 -9.09 4.12 -17.14
CA ARG A 483 -10.47 4.02 -17.62
C ARG A 483 -11.49 4.50 -16.58
N LYS A 484 -11.19 4.38 -15.28
CA LYS A 484 -12.07 4.87 -14.21
C LYS A 484 -12.06 6.39 -14.17
N THR A 485 -10.89 7.01 -14.18
CA THR A 485 -10.80 8.46 -14.09
C THR A 485 -11.43 9.14 -15.29
N LYS A 486 -11.22 8.63 -16.51
CA LYS A 486 -11.92 9.15 -17.71
C LYS A 486 -13.44 9.16 -17.58
N LYS A 487 -14.02 8.10 -16.97
CA LYS A 487 -15.46 8.02 -16.74
C LYS A 487 -15.95 9.07 -15.76
N LEU A 488 -15.17 9.38 -14.71
CA LEU A 488 -15.51 10.40 -13.72
C LEU A 488 -15.47 11.80 -14.35
N HIS A 489 -14.38 12.13 -15.04
CA HIS A 489 -14.22 13.41 -15.73
C HIS A 489 -15.35 13.69 -16.73
N MET A 490 -15.77 12.67 -17.49
CA MET A 490 -16.91 12.79 -18.42
C MET A 490 -18.23 13.18 -17.71
N ARG A 491 -18.50 12.60 -16.52
CA ARG A 491 -19.74 12.90 -15.77
C ARG A 491 -19.73 14.32 -15.24
N GLU A 492 -18.57 14.81 -14.83
CA GLU A 492 -18.38 16.18 -14.36
C GLU A 492 -18.63 17.18 -15.49
N VAL A 493 -17.97 17.02 -16.65
CA VAL A 493 -18.12 17.90 -17.81
C VAL A 493 -19.56 17.94 -18.34
N LEU A 494 -20.26 16.79 -18.36
CA LEU A 494 -21.66 16.70 -18.78
C LEU A 494 -22.65 17.32 -17.78
N SER A 495 -22.28 17.46 -16.50
CA SER A 495 -23.11 18.17 -15.51
C SER A 495 -23.04 19.69 -15.67
N PHE A 496 -21.96 20.23 -16.27
CA PHE A 496 -21.76 21.67 -16.46
C PHE A 496 -22.05 22.18 -17.90
N ARG A 497 -22.24 21.31 -18.89
CA ARG A 497 -22.62 21.71 -20.27
C ARG A 497 -23.97 21.13 -20.71
N ASN A 498 -24.71 21.97 -21.43
CA ASN A 498 -26.04 21.69 -21.98
C ASN A 498 -26.11 20.31 -22.67
N LYS A 499 -27.13 19.51 -22.35
CA LYS A 499 -27.29 18.07 -22.66
C LYS A 499 -27.31 17.68 -24.16
N ASN A 500 -27.09 18.60 -25.09
CA ASN A 500 -27.33 18.43 -26.53
C ASN A 500 -26.09 18.26 -27.41
N LYS A 501 -24.85 18.23 -26.87
CA LYS A 501 -23.68 17.83 -27.67
C LYS A 501 -23.26 16.40 -27.36
N LYS A 502 -23.82 15.43 -28.10
CA LYS A 502 -23.26 14.07 -28.21
C LYS A 502 -21.98 14.14 -29.03
N THR A 503 -20.87 14.47 -28.39
CA THR A 503 -19.55 14.30 -28.97
C THR A 503 -19.15 12.82 -28.87
N ARG A 504 -18.96 12.18 -30.02
CA ARG A 504 -18.60 10.76 -30.18
C ARG A 504 -17.09 10.63 -29.95
N TRP A 505 -16.64 10.52 -28.71
CA TRP A 505 -15.22 10.41 -28.37
C TRP A 505 -14.77 8.94 -28.35
N LYS A 506 -13.65 8.62 -29.01
CA LYS A 506 -13.11 7.25 -29.14
C LYS A 506 -12.43 6.82 -27.83
N GLU A 507 -12.57 5.55 -27.45
CA GLU A 507 -11.87 4.89 -26.34
C GLU A 507 -10.37 4.62 -26.66
N ASP A 508 -9.69 5.51 -27.41
CA ASP A 508 -8.45 5.19 -28.16
C ASP A 508 -7.12 5.54 -27.46
N ASP A 509 -7.14 6.08 -26.24
CA ASP A 509 -5.90 6.53 -25.59
C ASP A 509 -4.96 5.39 -25.17
N LEU A 510 -5.54 4.27 -24.73
CA LEU A 510 -4.77 3.09 -24.31
C LEU A 510 -4.49 2.22 -25.52
N LEU A 511 -3.24 1.77 -25.66
CA LEU A 511 -2.89 0.81 -26.70
C LEU A 511 -3.58 -0.53 -26.44
N LYS A 512 -3.99 -1.18 -27.52
CA LYS A 512 -4.54 -2.54 -27.49
C LYS A 512 -3.42 -3.50 -27.86
N LEU A 513 -2.61 -3.87 -26.88
CA LEU A 513 -1.41 -4.70 -27.11
C LEU A 513 -1.75 -6.04 -27.77
N ASP A 514 -2.94 -6.58 -27.50
CA ASP A 514 -3.48 -7.80 -28.16
C ASP A 514 -3.66 -7.68 -29.69
N ARG A 515 -3.50 -6.47 -30.24
CA ARG A 515 -3.56 -6.19 -31.69
C ARG A 515 -2.21 -5.90 -32.31
N ILE A 516 -1.13 -5.88 -31.52
CA ILE A 516 0.22 -5.58 -31.96
C ILE A 516 1.04 -6.86 -31.85
N SER A 517 1.12 -7.63 -32.94
CA SER A 517 1.63 -9.00 -32.93
C SER A 517 3.11 -9.15 -32.55
N TRP A 518 3.89 -8.07 -32.61
CA TRP A 518 5.31 -8.05 -32.23
C TRP A 518 5.55 -7.54 -30.80
N ILE A 519 4.49 -7.17 -30.06
CA ILE A 519 4.57 -6.96 -28.61
C ILE A 519 4.00 -8.22 -27.96
N LEU A 520 4.85 -8.95 -27.25
CA LEU A 520 4.43 -10.12 -26.47
C LEU A 520 3.29 -9.69 -25.55
N SER A 521 2.20 -10.46 -25.50
CA SER A 521 1.00 -10.10 -24.75
C SER A 521 0.40 -11.34 -24.09
N PRO A 522 -0.19 -11.23 -22.88
CA PRO A 522 -0.90 -12.34 -22.27
C PRO A 522 -2.11 -12.74 -23.11
N SER A 523 -2.42 -14.04 -23.18
CA SER A 523 -3.63 -14.54 -23.83
C SER A 523 -4.91 -13.94 -23.20
N LYS A 524 -5.99 -13.82 -23.99
CA LYS A 524 -7.29 -13.38 -23.46
C LYS A 524 -7.77 -14.38 -22.41
N PRO A 525 -8.23 -13.95 -21.22
CA PRO A 525 -8.83 -14.89 -20.29
C PRO A 525 -10.02 -15.58 -20.97
N PRO A 526 -10.20 -16.90 -20.80
CA PRO A 526 -11.33 -17.59 -21.38
C PRO A 526 -12.64 -16.95 -20.88
N PRO A 527 -13.69 -16.89 -21.73
CA PRO A 527 -15.02 -16.55 -21.23
C PRO A 527 -15.38 -17.49 -20.07
N PRO A 528 -16.18 -17.05 -19.07
CA PRO A 528 -16.56 -17.89 -17.95
C PRO A 528 -17.16 -19.20 -18.48
N LEU A 529 -16.48 -20.32 -18.20
CA LEU A 529 -16.76 -21.63 -18.77
C LEU A 529 -18.16 -22.11 -18.38
N SER A 530 -18.91 -22.55 -19.39
CA SER A 530 -19.90 -23.60 -19.24
C SER A 530 -19.18 -24.90 -18.85
N ASP A 531 -19.81 -25.68 -17.97
CA ASP A 531 -19.30 -26.95 -17.43
C ASP A 531 -18.92 -27.97 -18.52
N THR A 532 -17.68 -27.94 -19.00
CA THR A 532 -17.02 -29.10 -19.61
C THR A 532 -15.52 -29.00 -19.38
N ALA A 533 -15.02 -29.87 -18.51
CA ALA A 533 -13.59 -30.09 -18.32
C ALA A 533 -13.00 -30.74 -19.58
N ALA A 534 -12.15 -30.00 -20.27
CA ALA A 534 -11.11 -30.54 -21.14
C ALA A 534 -9.90 -29.59 -21.04
N ALA A 535 -8.94 -29.99 -20.22
CA ALA A 535 -7.64 -29.37 -20.11
C ALA A 535 -6.72 -29.90 -21.22
N GLY A 536 -5.97 -29.01 -21.87
CA GLY A 536 -4.88 -29.37 -22.78
C GLY A 536 -4.46 -28.27 -23.76
N ASN A 537 -3.28 -27.69 -23.47
CA ASN A 537 -2.18 -27.39 -24.41
C ASN A 537 -2.10 -26.06 -25.21
N GLU A 538 -3.03 -25.11 -25.16
CA GLU A 538 -2.80 -23.80 -25.83
C GLU A 538 -2.44 -22.65 -24.86
N ASP A 539 -2.93 -22.68 -23.61
CA ASP A 539 -2.67 -21.62 -22.62
C ASP A 539 -1.24 -21.65 -22.03
N ASP A 540 -0.58 -22.82 -22.07
CA ASP A 540 0.76 -23.00 -21.52
C ASP A 540 1.85 -22.42 -22.44
N ASP A 541 1.73 -22.58 -23.76
CA ASP A 541 2.75 -22.21 -24.76
C ASP A 541 2.95 -20.67 -24.91
N GLU A 542 1.90 -19.85 -24.71
CA GLU A 542 2.01 -18.38 -24.80
C GLU A 542 2.42 -17.73 -23.47
N GLN A 543 2.04 -18.33 -22.33
CA GLN A 543 2.54 -17.88 -21.03
C GLN A 543 4.04 -18.20 -20.89
N LEU A 544 4.50 -19.29 -21.53
CA LEU A 544 5.92 -19.59 -21.79
C LEU A 544 6.60 -18.50 -22.65
N ALA A 545 5.92 -17.98 -23.67
CA ALA A 545 6.48 -16.92 -24.53
C ALA A 545 6.74 -15.59 -23.81
N LEU A 546 6.03 -15.31 -22.72
CA LEU A 546 6.27 -14.13 -21.86
C LEU A 546 7.33 -14.36 -20.77
N GLN A 547 7.79 -15.59 -20.58
CA GLN A 547 8.83 -15.88 -19.60
C GLN A 547 10.15 -15.30 -20.10
N VAL A 548 10.75 -14.47 -19.25
CA VAL A 548 12.06 -13.87 -19.53
C VAL A 548 13.17 -14.91 -19.32
N ARG A 549 12.93 -15.87 -18.42
CA ARG A 549 13.87 -16.91 -18.01
C ARG A 549 13.20 -18.28 -18.02
N GLN A 550 13.90 -19.29 -18.54
CA GLN A 550 13.41 -20.67 -18.64
C GLN A 550 13.25 -21.33 -17.26
N GLU A 551 12.47 -22.42 -17.18
CA GLU A 551 12.12 -23.13 -15.94
C GLU A 551 13.32 -23.79 -15.22
N HIS A 552 14.49 -23.89 -15.85
CA HIS A 552 15.71 -24.39 -15.21
C HIS A 552 16.80 -23.32 -15.02
N ASP A 553 16.54 -22.06 -15.39
CA ASP A 553 17.48 -20.96 -15.12
C ASP A 553 17.49 -20.65 -13.61
N PRO A 554 18.65 -20.77 -12.92
CA PRO A 554 18.74 -20.46 -11.49
C PRO A 554 18.45 -18.98 -11.17
N GLU A 555 18.66 -18.09 -12.14
CA GLU A 555 18.41 -16.66 -11.98
C GLU A 555 16.95 -16.25 -12.20
N ARG A 556 16.06 -17.20 -12.52
CA ARG A 556 14.63 -16.95 -12.71
C ARG A 556 13.98 -16.42 -11.44
N TRP A 557 13.02 -15.52 -11.61
CA TRP A 557 12.15 -15.05 -10.53
C TRP A 557 10.71 -15.54 -10.69
N HIS A 558 10.04 -15.63 -9.55
CA HIS A 558 8.59 -15.67 -9.45
C HIS A 558 8.14 -14.40 -8.74
N ALA A 559 7.13 -13.72 -9.27
CA ALA A 559 6.69 -12.41 -8.80
C ALA A 559 5.16 -12.35 -8.73
N GLN A 560 4.63 -11.61 -7.76
CA GLN A 560 3.21 -11.40 -7.60
C GLN A 560 2.92 -9.94 -7.28
N VAL A 561 1.95 -9.35 -7.98
CA VAL A 561 1.52 -7.96 -7.77
C VAL A 561 0.43 -7.90 -6.71
N PHE A 562 0.57 -6.96 -5.77
CA PHE A 562 -0.36 -6.69 -4.70
C PHE A 562 -0.81 -5.24 -4.73
N ARG A 563 -2.03 -4.97 -4.24
CA ARG A 563 -2.61 -3.63 -4.18
C ARG A 563 -3.34 -3.34 -2.88
N SER A 564 -3.39 -2.07 -2.55
CA SER A 564 -4.41 -1.48 -1.69
C SER A 564 -5.24 -0.57 -2.56
N VAL A 565 -6.49 -0.93 -2.86
CA VAL A 565 -7.34 -0.16 -3.78
C VAL A 565 -8.81 -0.53 -3.62
N ASP A 566 -9.72 0.39 -3.95
CA ASP A 566 -11.15 0.13 -3.94
C ASP A 566 -11.84 0.33 -5.30
N GLY A 567 -13.10 -0.12 -5.37
CA GLY A 567 -13.96 0.03 -6.54
C GLY A 567 -14.31 1.48 -6.90
N GLY A 568 -13.97 2.46 -6.06
CA GLY A 568 -13.98 3.89 -6.34
C GLY A 568 -12.87 4.29 -7.32
N SER A 569 -11.68 3.72 -7.17
CA SER A 569 -10.50 4.02 -8.00
C SER A 569 -10.37 3.17 -9.27
N LEU A 570 -11.07 2.04 -9.36
CA LEU A 570 -10.98 1.12 -10.51
C LEU A 570 -12.26 1.07 -11.37
N LYS A 571 -12.09 0.70 -12.64
CA LYS A 571 -13.19 0.31 -13.55
C LYS A 571 -13.16 -1.21 -13.71
N ARG A 572 -14.34 -1.82 -13.88
CA ARG A 572 -14.54 -3.29 -14.01
C ARG A 572 -14.21 -4.10 -12.75
N PHE A 573 -14.10 -3.44 -11.61
CA PHE A 573 -14.05 -4.12 -10.32
C PHE A 573 -15.41 -4.77 -10.01
N PRO A 574 -15.45 -6.00 -9.46
CA PRO A 574 -16.70 -6.68 -9.15
C PRO A 574 -17.50 -5.91 -8.11
N ARG A 575 -18.82 -6.04 -8.12
CA ARG A 575 -19.66 -5.45 -7.08
C ARG A 575 -19.56 -6.28 -5.79
N PRO A 576 -19.81 -5.69 -4.61
CA PRO A 576 -19.77 -6.44 -3.35
C PRO A 576 -20.74 -7.63 -3.28
N TRP A 577 -21.83 -7.59 -4.05
CA TRP A 577 -22.82 -8.66 -4.14
C TRP A 577 -22.50 -9.70 -5.24
N ASP A 578 -21.43 -9.52 -6.03
CA ASP A 578 -20.94 -10.51 -7.00
C ASP A 578 -20.06 -11.56 -6.30
N LYS A 579 -20.71 -12.35 -5.42
CA LYS A 579 -20.07 -13.22 -4.40
C LYS A 579 -18.95 -14.11 -4.95
N GLU A 580 -19.17 -14.70 -6.12
CA GLU A 580 -18.19 -15.58 -6.79
C GLU A 580 -16.91 -14.82 -7.17
N GLN A 581 -17.04 -13.64 -7.77
CA GLN A 581 -15.89 -12.81 -8.16
C GLN A 581 -15.18 -12.24 -6.94
N MET A 582 -15.92 -11.85 -5.90
CA MET A 582 -15.35 -11.39 -4.62
C MET A 582 -14.46 -12.46 -4.00
N MET A 583 -14.96 -13.70 -3.91
CA MET A 583 -14.20 -14.83 -3.37
C MET A 583 -13.01 -15.21 -4.26
N ARG A 584 -13.22 -15.31 -5.58
CA ARG A 584 -12.18 -15.69 -6.55
C ARG A 584 -10.97 -14.76 -6.51
N HIS A 585 -11.19 -13.48 -6.26
CA HIS A 585 -10.15 -12.47 -6.22
C HIS A 585 -9.76 -12.01 -4.80
N HIS A 586 -10.22 -12.72 -3.76
CA HIS A 586 -9.90 -12.44 -2.35
C HIS A 586 -10.22 -10.99 -1.93
N LEU A 587 -11.35 -10.47 -2.39
CA LEU A 587 -11.79 -9.10 -2.14
C LEU A 587 -12.69 -9.04 -0.91
N VAL A 588 -12.69 -7.90 -0.23
CA VAL A 588 -13.55 -7.64 0.92
C VAL A 588 -14.52 -6.49 0.64
N CYS A 589 -15.58 -6.41 1.44
CA CYS A 589 -16.54 -5.31 1.38
C CYS A 589 -16.25 -4.35 2.55
N ASP A 590 -16.11 -3.07 2.24
CA ASP A 590 -16.19 -2.00 3.23
C ASP A 590 -17.13 -0.91 2.74
N LYS A 591 -18.13 -0.55 3.56
CA LYS A 591 -19.14 0.49 3.26
C LYS A 591 -19.78 0.35 1.86
N ASN A 592 -20.12 -0.88 1.45
CA ASN A 592 -20.67 -1.21 0.11
C ASN A 592 -19.72 -0.90 -1.07
N LEU A 593 -18.43 -0.77 -0.81
CA LEU A 593 -17.38 -0.75 -1.80
C LEU A 593 -16.60 -2.06 -1.74
N THR A 594 -16.25 -2.55 -2.91
CA THR A 594 -15.30 -3.64 -3.03
C THR A 594 -13.91 -3.09 -2.77
N VAL A 595 -13.14 -3.76 -1.95
CA VAL A 595 -11.80 -3.35 -1.51
C VAL A 595 -10.85 -4.53 -1.70
N GLU A 596 -9.68 -4.23 -2.27
CA GLU A 596 -8.52 -5.11 -2.25
C GLU A 596 -7.54 -4.59 -1.20
N GLN A 597 -7.08 -5.50 -0.34
CA GLN A 597 -6.08 -5.26 0.71
C GLN A 597 -4.95 -6.29 0.63
N SER A 598 -4.60 -6.71 -0.60
CA SER A 598 -3.67 -7.82 -0.84
C SER A 598 -2.24 -7.49 -0.40
N ILE A 599 -1.87 -6.21 -0.32
CA ILE A 599 -0.58 -5.78 0.28
C ILE A 599 -0.53 -6.16 1.77
N HIS A 600 -1.59 -5.86 2.54
CA HIS A 600 -1.66 -6.23 3.95
C HIS A 600 -1.58 -7.75 4.12
N THR A 601 -2.34 -8.50 3.32
CA THR A 601 -2.28 -9.97 3.29
C THR A 601 -0.88 -10.49 2.95
N ALA A 602 -0.16 -9.85 2.02
CA ALA A 602 1.20 -10.23 1.65
C ALA A 602 2.20 -10.05 2.80
N TYR A 603 2.17 -8.89 3.47
CA TYR A 603 2.98 -8.65 4.67
C TYR A 603 2.70 -9.69 5.76
N VAL A 604 1.43 -9.92 6.10
CA VAL A 604 1.02 -10.89 7.13
C VAL A 604 1.50 -12.31 6.77
N SER A 605 1.26 -12.74 5.54
CA SER A 605 1.66 -14.07 5.06
C SER A 605 3.18 -14.23 5.09
N ALA A 606 3.92 -13.19 4.73
CA ALA A 606 5.36 -13.23 4.70
C ALA A 606 5.97 -13.32 6.11
N ILE A 607 5.49 -12.49 7.05
CA ILE A 607 5.91 -12.53 8.44
C ILE A 607 5.60 -13.90 9.07
N ARG A 608 4.39 -14.43 8.85
CA ARG A 608 4.01 -15.75 9.39
C ARG A 608 4.85 -16.88 8.83
N SER A 609 5.35 -16.74 7.62
CA SER A 609 6.24 -17.72 6.96
C SER A 609 7.70 -17.58 7.35
N ALA A 610 8.09 -16.49 8.03
CA ALA A 610 9.48 -16.22 8.40
C ALA A 610 10.00 -17.26 9.42
N GLU A 611 11.21 -17.75 9.18
CA GLU A 611 11.88 -18.78 9.97
C GLU A 611 13.12 -18.28 10.70
N ARG A 612 13.89 -17.36 10.09
CA ARG A 612 15.18 -16.86 10.57
C ARG A 612 15.11 -15.38 10.94
N PHE A 613 14.64 -14.53 10.04
CA PHE A 613 14.58 -13.10 10.32
C PHE A 613 13.63 -12.34 9.40
N VAL A 614 13.26 -11.15 9.84
CA VAL A 614 12.57 -10.15 9.01
C VAL A 614 13.37 -8.85 9.07
N TYR A 615 13.66 -8.27 7.90
CA TYR A 615 14.28 -6.96 7.75
C TYR A 615 13.29 -6.02 7.06
N VAL A 616 12.95 -4.90 7.69
CA VAL A 616 11.96 -3.94 7.21
C VAL A 616 12.60 -2.58 7.08
N GLU A 617 12.39 -1.93 5.95
CA GLU A 617 12.64 -0.50 5.80
C GLU A 617 11.33 0.18 5.42
N ASN A 618 10.87 1.12 6.25
CA ASN A 618 9.60 1.77 6.01
C ASN A 618 9.56 3.23 6.47
N GLN A 619 8.93 4.10 5.69
CA GLN A 619 8.70 5.50 6.08
C GLN A 619 7.84 5.65 7.34
N TYR A 620 6.85 4.77 7.53
CA TYR A 620 6.00 4.76 8.71
C TYR A 620 5.91 3.36 9.30
N PHE A 621 5.78 3.29 10.62
CA PHE A 621 5.61 2.02 11.32
C PHE A 621 4.55 2.17 12.43
N ILE A 622 3.28 2.11 12.01
CA ILE A 622 2.10 2.36 12.82
C ILE A 622 1.06 1.27 12.55
N GLY A 623 0.55 0.63 13.58
CA GLY A 623 -0.50 -0.37 13.40
C GLY A 623 -0.84 -1.15 14.64
N SER A 624 -1.79 -2.07 14.46
CA SER A 624 -2.31 -2.95 15.51
C SER A 624 -2.83 -2.16 16.73
N SER A 625 -3.44 -1.01 16.49
CA SER A 625 -3.82 -0.05 17.54
C SER A 625 -4.83 -0.57 18.55
N TYR A 626 -5.47 -1.70 18.25
CA TYR A 626 -6.33 -2.41 19.20
C TYR A 626 -5.57 -2.94 20.43
N ALA A 627 -4.26 -3.11 20.33
CA ALA A 627 -3.39 -3.61 21.38
C ALA A 627 -2.48 -2.52 21.97
N TRP A 628 -2.66 -1.25 21.61
CA TRP A 628 -1.86 -0.16 22.19
C TRP A 628 -2.12 -0.01 23.70
N PRO A 629 -1.07 0.28 24.49
CA PRO A 629 -1.16 0.24 25.95
C PRO A 629 -1.94 1.40 26.57
N SER A 630 -1.94 2.59 25.96
CA SER A 630 -2.52 3.80 26.59
C SER A 630 -3.48 4.60 25.71
N TYR A 631 -3.73 4.18 24.46
CA TYR A 631 -4.69 4.83 23.56
C TYR A 631 -5.68 3.80 22.99
N GLY A 632 -6.86 3.72 23.60
CA GLY A 632 -7.85 2.67 23.35
C GLY A 632 -8.74 2.86 22.11
N HIS A 633 -8.44 3.81 21.22
CA HIS A 633 -9.23 4.05 20.03
C HIS A 633 -8.69 3.24 18.82
N PRO A 634 -9.44 2.26 18.30
CA PRO A 634 -8.97 1.40 17.21
C PRO A 634 -9.10 2.11 15.85
N GLY A 635 -8.06 2.85 15.45
CA GLY A 635 -8.00 3.55 14.16
C GLY A 635 -7.00 2.97 13.15
N ALA A 636 -6.01 2.19 13.61
CA ALA A 636 -4.98 1.56 12.78
C ALA A 636 -4.98 0.03 12.97
N ALA A 637 -5.96 -0.63 12.35
CA ALA A 637 -6.23 -2.07 12.50
C ALA A 637 -5.28 -3.00 11.72
N ASN A 638 -4.36 -2.49 10.90
CA ASN A 638 -3.40 -3.32 10.18
C ASN A 638 -2.56 -4.16 11.17
N LEU A 639 -2.30 -5.41 10.80
CA LEU A 639 -1.71 -6.42 11.70
C LEU A 639 -0.18 -6.50 11.65
N VAL A 640 0.49 -5.74 10.78
CA VAL A 640 1.92 -5.93 10.50
C VAL A 640 2.78 -5.84 11.77
N PRO A 641 2.62 -4.82 12.64
CA PRO A 641 3.39 -4.76 13.90
C PRO A 641 3.14 -5.93 14.84
N MET A 642 1.87 -6.31 15.06
CA MET A 642 1.55 -7.42 15.97
C MET A 642 2.01 -8.77 15.42
N GLU A 643 1.92 -9.01 14.12
CA GLU A 643 2.41 -10.25 13.51
C GLU A 643 3.94 -10.39 13.68
N ILE A 644 4.72 -9.32 13.56
CA ILE A 644 6.16 -9.34 13.84
C ILE A 644 6.41 -9.69 15.30
N ALA A 645 5.72 -9.01 16.23
CA ALA A 645 5.90 -9.24 17.66
C ALA A 645 5.51 -10.67 18.07
N LEU A 646 4.38 -11.20 17.56
CA LEU A 646 3.94 -12.57 17.81
C LEU A 646 4.86 -13.60 17.16
N LYS A 647 5.40 -13.32 15.98
CA LYS A 647 6.41 -14.19 15.34
C LYS A 647 7.67 -14.29 16.20
N VAL A 648 8.20 -13.16 16.67
CA VAL A 648 9.35 -13.11 17.59
C VAL A 648 9.02 -13.88 18.88
N ALA A 649 7.89 -13.57 19.53
CA ALA A 649 7.45 -14.25 20.75
C ALA A 649 7.29 -15.77 20.55
N GLY A 650 6.73 -16.19 19.42
CA GLY A 650 6.60 -17.60 19.06
C GLY A 650 7.95 -18.32 18.93
N LYS A 651 8.93 -17.68 18.28
CA LYS A 651 10.28 -18.22 18.13
C LYS A 651 11.04 -18.28 19.46
N ILE A 652 10.86 -17.28 20.33
CA ILE A 652 11.37 -17.30 21.71
C ILE A 652 10.80 -18.50 22.48
N HIS A 653 9.48 -18.70 22.44
CA HIS A 653 8.83 -19.83 23.09
C HIS A 653 9.31 -21.19 22.55
N ALA A 654 9.63 -21.27 21.26
CA ALA A 654 10.17 -22.46 20.62
C ALA A 654 11.67 -22.67 20.90
N GLY A 655 12.38 -21.69 21.46
CA GLY A 655 13.83 -21.75 21.65
C GLY A 655 14.61 -21.65 20.33
N GLU A 656 14.01 -21.09 19.29
CA GLU A 656 14.59 -20.98 17.94
C GLU A 656 15.21 -19.59 17.73
N PRO A 657 16.42 -19.48 17.14
CA PRO A 657 17.01 -18.20 16.78
C PRO A 657 16.12 -17.42 15.80
N PHE A 658 15.81 -16.17 16.13
CA PHE A 658 15.05 -15.29 15.26
C PHE A 658 15.32 -13.83 15.59
N ALA A 659 15.35 -12.97 14.57
CA ALA A 659 15.51 -11.53 14.75
C ALA A 659 14.61 -10.71 13.80
N ALA A 660 14.18 -9.54 14.28
CA ALA A 660 13.45 -8.54 13.51
C ALA A 660 14.22 -7.21 13.56
N TYR A 661 14.48 -6.66 12.37
CA TYR A 661 15.19 -5.40 12.16
C TYR A 661 14.24 -4.43 11.46
N VAL A 662 13.99 -3.28 12.06
CA VAL A 662 13.08 -2.26 11.52
C VAL A 662 13.84 -0.95 11.38
N VAL A 663 14.01 -0.46 10.16
CA VAL A 663 14.63 0.83 9.83
C VAL A 663 13.54 1.80 9.42
N ILE A 664 13.44 2.92 10.14
CA ILE A 664 12.43 3.96 9.97
C ILE A 664 13.11 5.33 9.97
N PRO A 665 12.50 6.39 9.40
CA PRO A 665 13.12 7.72 9.45
C PRO A 665 13.20 8.20 10.91
N MET A 666 14.18 9.06 11.20
CA MET A 666 14.33 9.59 12.56
C MET A 666 13.06 10.33 13.01
N TRP A 667 12.47 11.11 12.11
CA TRP A 667 11.14 11.70 12.23
C TRP A 667 10.43 11.73 10.87
N PRO A 668 9.08 11.84 10.82
CA PRO A 668 8.34 12.04 9.58
C PRO A 668 8.74 13.32 8.85
N GLU A 669 8.81 13.29 7.53
CA GLU A 669 9.18 14.46 6.71
C GLU A 669 8.45 15.75 7.09
N GLY A 670 9.21 16.85 7.16
CA GLY A 670 8.73 18.17 7.58
C GLY A 670 9.35 18.63 8.90
N ASP A 671 8.71 19.62 9.55
CA ASP A 671 9.13 20.09 10.87
C ASP A 671 8.68 19.07 11.96
N PRO A 672 9.61 18.43 12.69
CA PRO A 672 9.27 17.45 13.71
C PRO A 672 8.47 18.03 14.89
N ARG A 673 8.44 19.36 15.05
CA ARG A 673 7.65 20.06 16.07
C ARG A 673 6.18 20.25 15.67
N SER A 674 5.85 20.06 14.40
CA SER A 674 4.50 20.24 13.90
C SER A 674 3.51 19.26 14.55
N ALA A 675 2.25 19.67 14.68
CA ALA A 675 1.21 18.81 15.27
C ALA A 675 1.04 17.47 14.53
N PRO A 676 1.00 17.41 13.19
CA PRO A 676 0.93 16.13 12.49
C PRO A 676 2.14 15.23 12.76
N ALA A 677 3.37 15.78 12.73
CA ALA A 677 4.59 14.99 12.98
C ALA A 677 4.61 14.44 14.42
N GLN A 678 4.27 15.27 15.41
CA GLN A 678 4.20 14.85 16.81
C GLN A 678 3.13 13.77 17.04
N GLU A 679 2.00 13.83 16.34
CA GLU A 679 0.96 12.82 16.48
C GLU A 679 1.35 11.48 15.83
N ILE A 680 1.99 11.52 14.65
CA ILE A 680 2.54 10.33 13.99
C ILE A 680 3.60 9.66 14.88
N LEU A 681 4.52 10.42 15.47
CA LEU A 681 5.53 9.91 16.40
C LEU A 681 4.90 9.27 17.64
N PHE A 682 3.78 9.82 18.12
CA PHE A 682 3.03 9.23 19.22
C PHE A 682 2.44 7.86 18.84
N TRP A 683 1.84 7.72 17.66
CA TRP A 683 1.34 6.44 17.16
C TRP A 683 2.45 5.40 16.96
N GLN A 684 3.61 5.84 16.48
CA GLN A 684 4.79 4.99 16.34
C GLN A 684 5.27 4.50 17.70
N TYR A 685 5.38 5.39 18.69
CA TYR A 685 5.74 5.03 20.06
C TYR A 685 4.78 3.98 20.65
N GLN A 686 3.47 4.19 20.54
CA GLN A 686 2.47 3.21 21.03
C GLN A 686 2.62 1.84 20.36
N THR A 687 2.95 1.85 19.07
CA THR A 687 3.21 0.63 18.29
C THR A 687 4.47 -0.08 18.78
N MET A 688 5.57 0.65 18.96
CA MET A 688 6.83 0.10 19.49
C MET A 688 6.63 -0.49 20.88
N GLU A 689 5.97 0.23 21.80
CA GLU A 689 5.74 -0.22 23.16
C GLU A 689 4.85 -1.48 23.21
N MET A 690 3.80 -1.54 22.40
CA MET A 690 2.98 -2.75 22.26
C MET A 690 3.83 -3.96 21.82
N MET A 691 4.67 -3.79 20.79
CA MET A 691 5.53 -4.88 20.31
C MET A 691 6.54 -5.32 21.36
N TYR A 692 7.23 -4.38 21.99
CA TYR A 692 8.24 -4.69 23.00
C TYR A 692 7.64 -5.36 24.23
N LYS A 693 6.46 -4.95 24.70
CA LYS A 693 5.74 -5.64 25.78
C LYS A 693 5.35 -7.07 25.40
N THR A 694 4.93 -7.27 24.15
CA THR A 694 4.59 -8.60 23.63
C THR A 694 5.81 -9.52 23.60
N VAL A 695 6.96 -9.02 23.13
CA VAL A 695 8.22 -9.76 23.10
C VAL A 695 8.75 -10.01 24.52
N ALA A 696 8.77 -9.00 25.37
CA ALA A 696 9.23 -9.11 26.75
C ALA A 696 8.44 -10.15 27.55
N ALA A 697 7.12 -10.23 27.35
CA ALA A 697 6.27 -11.23 28.00
C ALA A 697 6.61 -12.67 27.60
N ALA A 698 7.24 -12.90 26.44
CA ALA A 698 7.66 -14.22 25.99
C ALA A 698 9.04 -14.64 26.56
N ILE A 699 9.84 -13.67 27.00
CA ILE A 699 11.20 -13.91 27.50
C ILE A 699 11.14 -14.41 28.94
N LYS A 700 11.71 -15.59 29.19
CA LYS A 700 11.76 -16.23 30.52
C LYS A 700 13.16 -16.28 31.13
N ASP A 701 14.19 -16.12 30.32
CA ASP A 701 15.61 -16.24 30.72
C ASP A 701 16.23 -14.90 31.16
N GLY A 702 15.44 -13.82 31.19
CA GLY A 702 15.91 -12.47 31.52
C GLY A 702 16.70 -11.79 30.39
N ALA A 703 16.71 -12.33 29.17
CA ALA A 703 17.30 -11.68 28.01
C ALA A 703 16.63 -10.32 27.71
N HIS A 704 17.37 -9.40 27.11
CA HIS A 704 16.81 -8.11 26.73
C HIS A 704 15.96 -8.23 25.45
N PRO A 705 14.79 -7.56 25.33
CA PRO A 705 13.95 -7.61 24.12
C PRO A 705 14.69 -7.22 22.82
N GLN A 706 15.66 -6.31 22.92
CA GLN A 706 16.53 -5.89 21.80
C GLN A 706 17.53 -6.97 21.34
N GLN A 707 17.58 -8.14 21.98
CA GLN A 707 18.25 -9.31 21.39
C GLN A 707 17.44 -9.94 20.25
N TYR A 708 16.19 -9.51 20.05
CA TYR A 708 15.25 -10.10 19.10
C TYR A 708 14.57 -9.06 18.20
N LEU A 709 14.12 -7.93 18.75
CA LEU A 709 13.40 -6.88 18.00
C LEU A 709 14.14 -5.55 18.12
N ASN A 710 14.51 -4.96 16.99
CA ASN A 710 15.31 -3.73 16.98
C ASN A 710 14.77 -2.70 16.00
N PHE A 711 14.71 -1.45 16.48
CA PHE A 711 14.36 -0.28 15.68
C PHE A 711 15.59 0.62 15.49
N TYR A 712 15.77 1.07 14.26
CA TYR A 712 16.89 1.89 13.82
C TYR A 712 16.38 3.08 13.00
N CYS A 713 17.21 4.09 12.87
CA CYS A 713 17.06 5.16 11.87
C CYS A 713 18.39 5.40 11.17
N LEU A 714 18.36 6.16 10.07
CA LEU A 714 19.57 6.51 9.32
C LEU A 714 19.95 7.97 9.54
N GLY A 715 21.26 8.24 9.51
CA GLY A 715 21.82 9.57 9.65
C GLY A 715 23.18 9.65 9.02
N ASN A 716 23.58 10.87 8.68
CA ASN A 716 24.92 11.15 8.20
C ASN A 716 25.51 12.31 8.98
N ARG A 717 26.85 12.35 9.02
CA ARG A 717 27.63 13.43 9.60
C ARG A 717 28.87 13.68 8.76
N GLU A 718 28.99 14.89 8.25
CA GLU A 718 30.07 15.36 7.38
C GLU A 718 30.65 16.67 7.90
N THR A 719 31.92 16.91 7.66
CA THR A 719 32.48 18.25 7.91
C THR A 719 32.00 19.20 6.81
N PRO A 720 31.30 20.30 7.13
CA PRO A 720 30.87 21.25 6.11
C PRO A 720 32.08 21.87 5.39
N PRO A 721 32.01 22.14 4.08
CA PRO A 721 33.05 22.88 3.37
C PRO A 721 33.29 24.28 3.97
N ASP A 722 34.54 24.77 3.95
CA ASP A 722 34.92 26.08 4.53
C ASP A 722 34.03 27.25 4.07
N ALA A 723 33.60 27.23 2.80
CA ALA A 723 32.72 28.25 2.23
C ALA A 723 31.30 28.25 2.82
N VAL A 724 30.80 27.08 3.25
CA VAL A 724 29.52 26.93 3.96
C VAL A 724 29.69 27.32 5.43
N ALA A 725 30.81 26.95 6.04
CA ALA A 725 31.13 27.30 7.44
C ALA A 725 31.32 28.81 7.66
N ALA A 726 31.84 29.54 6.66
CA ALA A 726 32.05 30.99 6.72
C ALA A 726 30.80 31.86 6.48
N GLY A 727 29.67 31.25 6.10
CA GLY A 727 28.46 31.94 5.63
C GLY A 727 27.42 32.28 6.72
N ASP A 728 27.62 31.87 7.97
CA ASP A 728 26.68 32.14 9.07
C ASP A 728 27.14 33.40 9.83
N GLY A 729 26.37 34.49 9.72
CA GLY A 729 26.61 35.71 10.48
C GLY A 729 26.25 35.54 11.96
N ASP A 730 26.80 36.39 12.83
CA ASP A 730 26.63 36.32 14.30
C ASP A 730 25.16 36.26 14.77
N ASP A 731 24.21 36.80 13.99
CA ASP A 731 22.78 36.86 14.34
C ASP A 731 22.00 35.53 14.17
N ASP A 732 22.51 34.51 13.47
CA ASP A 732 21.80 33.25 13.15
C ASP A 732 22.26 32.02 13.97
N MET A 733 23.15 32.21 14.95
CA MET A 733 23.83 31.12 15.67
C MET A 733 22.94 30.19 16.52
N THR A 734 21.63 30.47 16.64
CA THR A 734 20.67 29.69 17.45
C THR A 734 19.59 28.99 16.66
N SER A 735 19.53 29.16 15.33
CA SER A 735 18.53 28.50 14.49
C SER A 735 18.82 27.00 14.29
N ALA A 736 17.77 26.20 14.05
CA ALA A 736 17.91 24.78 13.79
C ALA A 736 18.78 24.46 12.54
N PRO A 737 18.66 25.19 11.41
CA PRO A 737 19.56 25.03 10.28
C PRO A 737 21.04 25.32 10.63
N ALA A 738 21.31 26.41 11.37
CA ALA A 738 22.66 26.76 11.78
C ALA A 738 23.27 25.71 12.73
N ALA A 739 22.47 25.16 13.65
CA ALA A 739 22.89 24.08 14.54
C ALA A 739 23.24 22.79 13.76
N ALA A 740 22.40 22.41 12.78
CA ALA A 740 22.65 21.25 11.93
C ALA A 740 23.92 21.43 11.06
N ARG A 741 24.15 22.63 10.53
CA ARG A 741 25.40 22.99 9.81
C ARG A 741 26.62 22.90 10.72
N ARG A 742 26.59 23.56 11.89
CA ARG A 742 27.70 23.54 12.86
C ARG A 742 28.08 22.13 13.29
N ASN A 743 27.08 21.29 13.56
CA ASN A 743 27.32 19.91 13.94
C ASN A 743 27.64 18.99 12.75
N GLY A 744 27.42 19.48 11.53
CA GLY A 744 27.68 18.77 10.29
C GLY A 744 26.77 17.57 10.08
N ARG A 745 25.55 17.56 10.63
CA ARG A 745 24.73 16.35 10.72
C ARG A 745 23.28 16.57 10.28
N PHE A 746 22.68 15.52 9.73
CA PHE A 746 21.24 15.46 9.47
C PHE A 746 20.79 14.00 9.31
N MET A 747 19.48 13.74 9.41
CA MET A 747 18.97 12.39 9.14
C MET A 747 19.09 12.05 7.65
N VAL A 748 19.35 10.78 7.36
CA VAL A 748 19.09 10.21 6.02
C VAL A 748 17.64 9.75 6.05
N TYR A 749 16.81 10.30 5.17
CA TYR A 749 15.38 10.06 5.23
C TYR A 749 15.03 8.72 4.60
N VAL A 750 14.58 7.79 5.44
CA VAL A 750 14.10 6.47 5.01
C VAL A 750 12.70 6.63 4.41
N HIS A 751 12.63 6.69 3.08
CA HIS A 751 11.39 6.67 2.34
C HIS A 751 11.07 5.28 1.76
N SER A 752 11.95 4.29 1.93
CA SER A 752 11.71 2.89 1.58
C SER A 752 10.33 2.39 2.00
N LYS A 753 9.78 1.43 1.25
CA LYS A 753 8.63 0.60 1.66
C LYS A 753 8.87 -0.85 1.26
N GLY A 754 9.78 -1.49 1.98
CA GLY A 754 10.21 -2.85 1.68
C GLY A 754 10.33 -3.77 2.89
N MET A 755 10.30 -5.07 2.61
CA MET A 755 10.53 -6.13 3.59
C MET A 755 11.28 -7.29 2.93
N ILE A 756 12.33 -7.75 3.60
CA ILE A 756 13.09 -8.96 3.24
C ILE A 756 12.84 -10.02 4.31
N VAL A 757 12.49 -11.22 3.87
CA VAL A 757 12.25 -12.38 4.73
C VAL A 757 13.25 -13.48 4.38
N ASP A 758 14.00 -13.90 5.39
CA ASP A 758 14.91 -15.06 5.35
C ASP A 758 15.98 -15.06 4.25
N ASP A 759 16.27 -13.90 3.65
CA ASP A 759 17.14 -13.72 2.46
C ASP A 759 16.59 -14.38 1.17
N GLU A 760 15.29 -14.65 1.09
CA GLU A 760 14.67 -15.37 -0.03
C GLU A 760 13.51 -14.65 -0.70
N TYR A 761 12.74 -13.90 0.08
CA TYR A 761 11.54 -13.22 -0.39
C TYR A 761 11.65 -11.74 -0.09
N ALA A 762 11.38 -10.92 -1.10
CA ALA A 762 11.36 -9.48 -0.98
C ALA A 762 9.99 -8.92 -1.37
N ILE A 763 9.47 -8.00 -0.56
CA ILE A 763 8.35 -7.11 -0.92
C ILE A 763 8.93 -5.73 -1.16
N VAL A 764 8.62 -5.12 -2.30
CA VAL A 764 8.98 -3.73 -2.65
C VAL A 764 7.76 -3.04 -3.25
N GLY A 765 7.46 -1.81 -2.83
CA GLY A 765 6.29 -1.10 -3.33
C GLY A 765 6.16 0.33 -2.82
N SER A 766 4.94 0.85 -2.84
CA SER A 766 4.62 2.21 -2.39
C SER A 766 3.97 2.28 -1.00
N ALA A 767 3.54 1.14 -0.46
CA ALA A 767 2.71 1.04 0.74
C ALA A 767 3.51 1.16 2.05
N ASN A 768 3.22 2.20 2.82
CA ASN A 768 3.76 2.37 4.15
C ASN A 768 3.15 1.36 5.14
N ILE A 769 3.84 1.07 6.25
CA ILE A 769 3.24 0.32 7.37
C ILE A 769 2.45 1.32 8.23
N ASN A 770 1.27 1.68 7.72
CA ASN A 770 0.27 2.49 8.39
C ASN A 770 -1.13 2.11 7.88
N GLN A 771 -2.18 2.61 8.51
CA GLN A 771 -3.54 2.30 8.09
C GLN A 771 -3.90 2.98 6.77
N ARG A 772 -3.39 4.18 6.50
CA ARG A 772 -3.55 4.87 5.21
C ARG A 772 -3.19 3.99 4.01
N SER A 773 -2.07 3.28 4.05
CA SER A 773 -1.59 2.43 2.95
C SER A 773 -2.15 1.00 3.01
N LEU A 774 -2.41 0.44 4.20
CA LEU A 774 -2.77 -0.99 4.35
C LEU A 774 -4.28 -1.27 4.45
N ALA A 775 -5.13 -0.25 4.54
CA ALA A 775 -6.59 -0.44 4.64
C ALA A 775 -7.28 -0.89 3.34
N GLY A 776 -6.65 -0.67 2.18
CA GLY A 776 -7.27 -0.87 0.86
C GLY A 776 -8.27 0.22 0.44
N SER A 777 -9.06 0.77 1.37
CA SER A 777 -10.09 1.78 1.12
C SER A 777 -9.66 3.23 1.41
N ARG A 778 -8.36 3.47 1.59
CA ARG A 778 -7.76 4.78 1.86
C ARG A 778 -6.89 5.24 0.69
N ASP A 779 -5.56 5.29 0.86
CA ASP A 779 -4.67 5.60 -0.25
C ASP A 779 -4.56 4.40 -1.18
N THR A 780 -4.41 4.66 -2.49
CA THR A 780 -4.15 3.56 -3.44
C THR A 780 -2.67 3.25 -3.51
N GLU A 781 -2.30 1.99 -3.33
CA GLU A 781 -0.92 1.52 -3.29
C GLU A 781 -0.70 0.34 -4.23
N ILE A 782 0.56 0.06 -4.57
CA ILE A 782 1.00 -1.10 -5.34
C ILE A 782 2.30 -1.64 -4.75
N ALA A 783 2.45 -2.96 -4.75
CA ALA A 783 3.69 -3.63 -4.37
C ALA A 783 3.90 -4.90 -5.19
N VAL A 784 5.13 -5.36 -5.24
CA VAL A 784 5.51 -6.66 -5.79
C VAL A 784 6.17 -7.46 -4.69
N GLY A 785 5.74 -8.71 -4.52
CA GLY A 785 6.50 -9.70 -3.77
C GLY A 785 7.15 -10.69 -4.73
N ALA A 786 8.45 -10.94 -4.54
CA ALA A 786 9.25 -11.74 -5.46
C ALA A 786 10.26 -12.63 -4.73
N TYR A 787 10.57 -13.77 -5.34
CA TYR A 787 11.59 -14.72 -4.89
C TYR A 787 12.21 -15.46 -6.08
N GLN A 788 13.39 -16.03 -5.84
CA GLN A 788 14.03 -16.95 -6.78
C GLN A 788 13.76 -18.39 -6.32
N PRO A 789 13.03 -19.21 -7.11
CA PRO A 789 12.63 -20.55 -6.68
C PRO A 789 13.81 -21.50 -6.49
N GLU A 790 14.98 -21.25 -7.07
CA GLU A 790 16.18 -22.09 -6.88
C GLU A 790 17.04 -21.71 -5.66
N HIS A 791 16.69 -20.60 -4.98
CA HIS A 791 17.47 -20.01 -3.89
C HIS A 791 16.65 -19.95 -2.59
N HIS A 792 16.17 -21.09 -2.10
CA HIS A 792 15.39 -21.22 -0.85
C HIS A 792 16.07 -22.13 0.19
N LEU A 793 15.80 -21.91 1.48
CA LEU A 793 16.34 -22.66 2.63
C LEU A 793 16.01 -24.15 2.63
N ALA A 794 14.92 -24.58 2.00
CA ALA A 794 14.45 -25.97 1.98
C ALA A 794 15.15 -26.91 0.97
N GLY A 795 16.28 -26.50 0.37
CA GLY A 795 17.13 -27.41 -0.42
C GLY A 795 17.81 -28.48 0.45
N ASP A 796 18.12 -29.62 -0.15
CA ASP A 796 18.72 -30.88 0.35
C ASP A 796 19.99 -30.84 1.25
N GLY A 797 20.24 -29.75 1.97
CA GLY A 797 21.44 -29.55 2.79
C GLY A 797 22.72 -29.36 1.96
N ARG A 798 22.65 -29.38 0.61
CA ARG A 798 23.82 -29.21 -0.28
C ARG A 798 23.96 -27.79 -0.84
N ARG A 799 22.91 -26.97 -0.80
CA ARG A 799 22.95 -25.56 -1.24
C ARG A 799 22.89 -24.63 -0.03
N ARG A 800 23.90 -23.78 0.12
CA ARG A 800 24.03 -22.86 1.27
C ARG A 800 22.97 -21.75 1.20
N PRO A 801 22.41 -21.32 2.34
CA PRO A 801 21.69 -20.05 2.44
C PRO A 801 22.60 -18.91 1.94
N GLY A 802 22.04 -17.95 1.20
CA GLY A 802 22.75 -16.73 0.84
C GLY A 802 23.47 -16.71 -0.51
N GLY A 803 22.94 -17.39 -1.52
CA GLY A 803 23.45 -17.31 -2.90
C GLY A 803 22.56 -16.57 -3.89
N GLY A 804 21.36 -16.10 -3.47
CA GLY A 804 20.41 -15.42 -4.34
C GLY A 804 20.55 -13.90 -4.33
N LYS A 805 19.91 -13.23 -5.28
CA LYS A 805 19.85 -11.78 -5.39
C LYS A 805 19.14 -11.09 -4.22
N VAL A 806 18.18 -11.75 -3.55
CA VAL A 806 17.56 -11.19 -2.33
C VAL A 806 18.58 -11.09 -1.19
N PHE A 807 19.36 -12.15 -0.95
CA PHE A 807 20.51 -12.12 -0.05
C PHE A 807 21.50 -11.02 -0.43
N GLY A 808 21.91 -10.99 -1.70
CA GLY A 808 22.91 -10.03 -2.17
C GLY A 808 22.44 -8.58 -2.03
N TYR A 809 21.16 -8.33 -2.28
CA TYR A 809 20.54 -7.03 -2.06
C TYR A 809 20.53 -6.63 -0.58
N ARG A 810 20.14 -7.52 0.33
CA ARG A 810 20.20 -7.26 1.78
C ARG A 810 21.63 -6.98 2.26
N MET A 811 22.61 -7.72 1.75
CA MET A 811 24.02 -7.52 2.05
C MET A 811 24.53 -6.17 1.53
N SER A 812 24.06 -5.73 0.36
CA SER A 812 24.37 -4.40 -0.21
C SER A 812 23.77 -3.27 0.65
N LEU A 813 22.50 -3.36 1.05
CA LEU A 813 21.88 -2.42 1.99
C LEU A 813 22.63 -2.39 3.33
N TRP A 814 23.07 -3.54 3.83
CA TRP A 814 23.86 -3.58 5.07
C TRP A 814 25.28 -3.02 4.91
N GLU A 815 25.86 -3.04 3.71
CA GLU A 815 27.14 -2.39 3.44
C GLU A 815 27.03 -0.87 3.54
N GLU A 816 25.97 -0.30 2.96
CA GLU A 816 25.60 1.10 3.10
C GLU A 816 25.34 1.46 4.58
N HIS A 817 24.49 0.68 5.25
CA HIS A 817 24.03 1.00 6.60
C HIS A 817 25.08 0.78 7.69
N LEU A 818 25.82 -0.33 7.62
CA LEU A 818 26.79 -0.74 8.66
C LEU A 818 28.23 -0.32 8.34
N GLY A 819 28.50 0.06 7.09
CA GLY A 819 29.82 0.40 6.59
C GLY A 819 30.58 -0.78 6.01
N ARG A 820 31.29 -0.54 4.90
CA ARG A 820 32.12 -1.53 4.20
C ARG A 820 33.15 -2.22 5.11
N GLU A 821 33.78 -1.46 6.02
CA GLU A 821 34.77 -2.02 6.95
C GLU A 821 34.14 -3.03 7.93
N THR A 822 32.93 -2.73 8.43
CA THR A 822 32.18 -3.64 9.31
C THR A 822 31.86 -4.93 8.57
N MET A 823 31.35 -4.82 7.34
CA MET A 823 30.98 -5.97 6.51
C MET A 823 32.19 -6.84 6.16
N ALA A 824 33.34 -6.21 5.88
CA ALA A 824 34.58 -6.91 5.57
C ALA A 824 35.19 -7.59 6.80
N ARG A 825 35.05 -6.98 7.99
CA ARG A 825 35.61 -7.52 9.25
C ARG A 825 34.80 -8.68 9.82
N TRP A 826 33.48 -8.68 9.65
CA TRP A 826 32.58 -9.69 10.25
C TRP A 826 31.69 -10.42 9.24
N PRO A 827 32.24 -10.95 8.12
CA PRO A 827 31.45 -11.43 6.99
C PRO A 827 30.60 -12.66 7.34
N GLU A 828 31.05 -13.53 8.24
CA GLU A 828 30.30 -14.71 8.67
C GLU A 828 29.15 -14.36 9.63
N VAL A 829 29.32 -13.30 10.43
CA VAL A 829 28.32 -12.85 11.40
C VAL A 829 27.13 -12.22 10.67
N VAL A 830 27.40 -11.31 9.72
CA VAL A 830 26.35 -10.61 8.96
C VAL A 830 25.57 -11.50 7.99
N ARG A 831 26.06 -12.72 7.71
CA ARG A 831 25.34 -13.77 6.96
C ARG A 831 24.30 -14.50 7.80
N ARG A 832 24.33 -14.32 9.13
CA ARG A 832 23.46 -14.97 10.10
C ARG A 832 22.62 -13.95 10.87
N PRO A 833 21.74 -13.20 10.19
CA PRO A 833 20.90 -12.16 10.81
C PRO A 833 20.01 -12.69 11.93
N GLU A 834 19.68 -13.99 11.98
CA GLU A 834 18.92 -14.57 13.09
C GLU A 834 19.71 -14.72 14.39
N SER A 835 21.05 -14.64 14.32
CA SER A 835 21.93 -14.95 15.45
C SER A 835 22.04 -13.79 16.42
N ARG A 836 22.11 -14.11 17.73
CA ARG A 836 22.36 -13.10 18.78
C ARG A 836 23.68 -12.35 18.58
N GLU A 837 24.69 -12.99 17.99
CA GLU A 837 25.97 -12.37 17.65
C GLU A 837 25.79 -11.27 16.59
N CYS A 838 25.04 -11.56 15.52
CA CYS A 838 24.73 -10.57 14.49
C CYS A 838 23.89 -9.41 15.02
N VAL A 839 22.84 -9.71 15.80
CA VAL A 839 22.05 -8.67 16.47
C VAL A 839 22.94 -7.79 17.36
N GLY A 840 23.86 -8.41 18.11
CA GLY A 840 24.83 -7.70 18.96
C GLY A 840 25.77 -6.79 18.16
N LEU A 841 26.29 -7.26 17.02
CA LEU A 841 27.12 -6.48 16.11
C LEU A 841 26.36 -5.28 15.55
N VAL A 842 25.17 -5.49 14.98
CA VAL A 842 24.34 -4.43 14.39
C VAL A 842 23.97 -3.38 15.45
N ASN A 843 23.53 -3.82 16.65
CA ASN A 843 23.25 -2.91 17.76
C ASN A 843 24.48 -2.17 18.27
N GLY A 844 25.67 -2.80 18.20
CA GLY A 844 26.94 -2.16 18.53
C GLY A 844 27.25 -1.00 17.59
N VAL A 845 27.24 -1.27 16.27
CA VAL A 845 27.45 -0.25 15.23
C VAL A 845 26.43 0.87 15.33
N ALA A 846 25.15 0.53 15.48
CA ALA A 846 24.06 1.49 15.63
C ALA A 846 24.22 2.41 16.84
N ARG A 847 24.80 1.92 17.94
CA ARG A 847 25.11 2.71 19.14
C ARG A 847 26.30 3.63 18.92
N GLU A 848 27.40 3.11 18.38
CA GLU A 848 28.62 3.89 18.08
C GLU A 848 28.35 5.00 17.07
N ASN A 849 27.54 4.72 16.03
CA ASN A 849 27.11 5.72 15.05
C ASN A 849 26.22 6.78 15.69
N TRP A 850 25.29 6.42 16.58
CA TRP A 850 24.49 7.40 17.32
C TRP A 850 25.37 8.30 18.20
N GLU A 851 26.32 7.72 18.95
CA GLU A 851 27.28 8.48 19.76
C GLU A 851 28.10 9.46 18.90
N SER A 852 28.56 8.99 17.73
CA SER A 852 29.28 9.82 16.75
C SER A 852 28.39 10.90 16.15
N TYR A 853 27.11 10.61 15.89
CA TYR A 853 26.13 11.57 15.38
C TYR A 853 25.84 12.68 16.39
N VAL A 854 25.65 12.34 17.68
CA VAL A 854 25.27 13.31 18.72
C VAL A 854 26.44 14.10 19.31
N ALA A 855 27.68 13.66 19.11
CA ALA A 855 28.88 14.28 19.68
C ALA A 855 29.02 15.76 19.33
N VAL A 856 29.52 16.56 20.28
CA VAL A 856 29.77 17.99 20.12
C VAL A 856 30.94 18.24 19.16
N GLU A 857 30.94 19.40 18.49
CA GLU A 857 31.92 19.88 17.54
C GLU A 857 33.38 19.45 17.83
N GLY A 858 34.05 18.89 16.82
CA GLY A 858 35.45 18.47 16.89
C GLY A 858 35.75 17.23 17.76
N ARG A 859 34.74 16.61 18.38
CA ARG A 859 34.91 15.44 19.27
C ARG A 859 34.24 14.16 18.76
N GLY A 860 33.46 14.22 17.69
CA GLY A 860 32.85 13.05 17.05
C GLY A 860 33.84 12.41 16.08
N GLY A 861 34.09 11.10 16.22
CA GLY A 861 34.75 10.32 15.18
C GLY A 861 33.89 10.22 13.92
N ALA A 862 34.48 9.73 12.83
CA ALA A 862 33.71 9.42 11.61
C ALA A 862 32.67 8.34 11.89
N MET A 863 31.46 8.51 11.34
CA MET A 863 30.46 7.44 11.34
C MET A 863 30.97 6.27 10.51
N ARG A 864 30.70 5.03 10.93
CA ARG A 864 31.12 3.82 10.18
C ARG A 864 30.25 3.57 8.95
N GLY A 865 28.98 3.95 9.06
CA GLY A 865 27.92 3.86 8.06
C GLY A 865 26.73 4.69 8.56
N HIS A 866 25.55 4.53 7.95
CA HIS A 866 24.42 5.40 8.26
C HIS A 866 23.49 4.90 9.38
N LEU A 867 23.56 3.61 9.75
CA LEU A 867 22.64 3.02 10.72
C LEU A 867 22.89 3.54 12.13
N MET A 868 21.84 4.04 12.76
CA MET A 868 21.83 4.46 14.16
C MET A 868 20.71 3.74 14.91
N ARG A 869 20.90 3.56 16.22
CA ARG A 869 19.80 3.13 17.08
C ARG A 869 18.70 4.18 17.00
N TYR A 870 17.44 3.75 16.96
CA TYR A 870 16.34 4.70 17.14
C TYR A 870 16.49 5.35 18.54
N PRO A 871 16.24 6.67 18.72
CA PRO A 871 16.59 7.42 19.93
C PRO A 871 15.67 7.15 21.14
N VAL A 872 15.35 5.89 21.39
CA VAL A 872 14.56 5.40 22.52
C VAL A 872 15.39 4.45 23.38
N VAL A 873 15.03 4.37 24.65
CA VAL A 873 15.44 3.32 25.57
C VAL A 873 14.32 2.29 25.71
N VAL A 874 14.68 1.01 25.76
CA VAL A 874 13.74 -0.10 25.94
C VAL A 874 14.08 -0.77 27.25
N GLY A 875 13.09 -0.94 28.12
CA GLY A 875 13.23 -1.69 29.37
C GLY A 875 13.14 -3.21 29.15
N VAL A 876 13.61 -3.98 30.12
CA VAL A 876 13.48 -5.44 30.12
C VAL A 876 12.02 -5.91 30.15
N ASP A 877 11.12 -5.07 30.65
CA ASP A 877 9.66 -5.29 30.66
C ASP A 877 8.96 -4.86 29.35
N GLY A 878 9.73 -4.35 28.39
CA GLY A 878 9.23 -3.83 27.13
C GLY A 878 8.68 -2.40 27.20
N SER A 879 8.84 -1.69 28.31
CA SER A 879 8.59 -0.25 28.37
C SER A 879 9.49 0.51 27.40
N VAL A 880 8.97 1.58 26.78
CA VAL A 880 9.73 2.42 25.84
C VAL A 880 9.75 3.85 26.35
N GLY A 881 10.94 4.44 26.43
CA GLY A 881 11.17 5.82 26.87
C GLY A 881 12.09 6.58 25.91
N PRO A 882 12.21 7.91 26.02
CA PRO A 882 13.23 8.65 25.29
C PRO A 882 14.62 8.29 25.81
N LEU A 883 15.64 8.39 24.97
CA LEU A 883 17.02 8.28 25.42
C LEU A 883 17.36 9.47 26.35
N GLN A 884 18.08 9.22 27.45
CA GLN A 884 18.42 10.23 28.45
C GLN A 884 19.16 11.43 27.81
N GLY A 885 18.66 12.65 28.02
CA GLY A 885 19.23 13.87 27.44
C GLY A 885 18.87 14.12 25.97
N TYR A 886 18.03 13.25 25.39
CA TYR A 886 17.54 13.33 24.02
C TYR A 886 16.02 13.13 23.99
N GLU A 887 15.29 13.81 24.89
CA GLU A 887 13.82 13.86 24.89
C GLU A 887 13.28 14.52 23.61
N THR A 888 14.10 15.35 22.97
CA THR A 888 13.85 15.94 21.64
C THR A 888 14.96 15.60 20.65
N PHE A 889 14.65 15.64 19.35
CA PHE A 889 15.65 15.38 18.32
C PHE A 889 16.78 16.43 18.32
N PRO A 890 18.04 16.01 18.10
CA PRO A 890 19.18 16.93 18.04
C PRO A 890 18.98 18.03 16.98
N ASP A 891 19.38 19.26 17.31
CA ASP A 891 19.34 20.48 16.46
C ASP A 891 17.94 21.00 16.07
N VAL A 892 16.99 20.11 15.78
CA VAL A 892 15.67 20.46 15.22
C VAL A 892 14.54 20.50 16.25
N GLY A 893 14.73 19.87 17.41
CA GLY A 893 13.70 19.78 18.45
C GLY A 893 12.56 18.81 18.09
N GLY A 894 11.40 18.97 18.76
CA GLY A 894 10.27 18.03 18.64
C GLY A 894 10.50 16.78 19.49
N ARG A 895 9.47 16.32 20.21
CA ARG A 895 9.63 15.19 21.15
C ARG A 895 9.81 13.90 20.38
N VAL A 896 10.77 13.07 20.80
CA VAL A 896 11.06 11.77 20.18
C VAL A 896 9.86 10.82 20.26
N LEU A 897 9.17 10.79 21.40
CA LEU A 897 7.97 9.97 21.59
C LEU A 897 6.70 10.61 21.03
N GLY A 898 6.80 11.81 20.45
CA GLY A 898 5.66 12.56 19.95
C GLY A 898 4.68 13.00 21.04
N SER A 899 3.48 13.39 20.60
CA SER A 899 2.34 13.65 21.45
C SER A 899 1.02 13.63 20.71
N PRO A 900 -0.07 13.23 21.38
CA PRO A 900 -1.40 13.31 20.79
C PRO A 900 -1.80 14.77 20.56
N ASN A 901 -2.60 15.01 19.52
CA ASN A 901 -3.18 16.31 19.22
C ASN A 901 -4.69 16.17 18.99
N ASN A 902 -5.37 17.28 18.68
CA ASN A 902 -6.81 17.28 18.35
C ASN A 902 -7.07 17.02 16.85
N LEU A 903 -6.10 16.46 16.13
CA LEU A 903 -6.28 16.11 14.73
C LEU A 903 -7.12 14.84 14.65
N PRO A 904 -8.00 14.69 13.65
CA PRO A 904 -8.70 13.43 13.46
C PRO A 904 -7.72 12.28 13.17
N ASP A 905 -7.73 11.24 14.02
CA ASP A 905 -6.91 10.02 13.93
C ASP A 905 -6.72 9.50 12.49
N TYR A 906 -7.78 9.50 11.67
CA TYR A 906 -7.73 8.95 10.31
C TYR A 906 -6.83 9.74 9.34
N LEU A 907 -6.37 10.94 9.69
CA LEU A 907 -5.44 11.73 8.89
C LEU A 907 -3.99 11.27 9.09
N THR A 908 -3.64 10.85 10.31
CA THR A 908 -2.27 10.57 10.78
C THR A 908 -2.00 9.09 11.05
N MET A 909 -3.01 8.22 10.95
CA MET A 909 -2.92 6.76 11.13
C MET A 909 -2.77 5.93 9.86
#